data_AF-A0A972LWT7-F1
#
_entry.id   AF-A0A972LWT7-F1
#
_cell.length_a   1.000
_cell.length_b   1.000
_cell.length_c   1.000
_cell.angle_alpha   90.00
_cell.angle_beta   90.00
_cell.angle_gamma   90.00
#
_symmetry.space_group_name_H-M   'P 1'
#
loop_
_entity.id
_entity.type
_entity.pdbx_description
1 polymer ?
#
loop_
_entity_poly.entity_id
_entity_poly.type
_entity_poly.pdbx_seq_one_letter_code
_entity_poly.pdbx_strand_id
1 'polypeptide(L)'
;MQHSLARLWRCAKSLSTSNSPGAPLSPERSLTFETLERRDLLAAAGLVDVGTQPDGALSGKIIYVNAGHGITGDFPNAGDWSFQRPLLLNMIEDLGNQDQATFFADYIFRAGATVVPMRPIGNQSNEVVLDNDDTEVTFSGAWTDSSSSIYFGDAGDVPYRFASKSVTETAFARYRPNIPESGFYPVYSWARYGSDRVADQLYRIRHSGGITEVTVNHRRVGNGMVYLGSYYFEAGTDGYVDISNRSADPNGSVVIADMIRFGNGMGDVVQSGTTSGRSREDEAGLYWIEWQVSNSQGISTSEYRTSSNDRSATVSATPRYAEYMNREADGALSDRLFISFHSNAGGGRGVVALHNTANGGDTPNQLLLAQLLGQEVNDDLVDQNGQFEYNWSNRGSNVTFQATFNYGEINNSVINNEFDATIVETGFHDSQLDASLMRDADVRDAIARATYQGVVRYFNNVDGGVTPITMLPGKVTDVRAETAGADSVTVSWTPPVANTYNGGTATGYRIYGSTNGYGFDGGTFVAGGATASYTLTGLDPSAGAYYFKVVAVNAGGESAGSEVVAALPNAGPKGILIVNGFDRLSRQQNPVQAGAERVRPRQSNSFDYSVQVAEAIEASSPDLVVDTASNEAVIAGDVLLSNYQAVVWISGEESTVDSTFDGAEQSLVGNYLNNGGQLFVSGTEIGWDLDAQAGGTTFYNDSLRADYVSDDANTYNVAGAVGSIFEGLSFSFDDGTLFYDADFPDVITELGGATRALNYVGGAGGGAAIQYDSGASTKLVNFAFPFETITSDADRTAVFSRVLDFFDFEVTLSDVELILDNDDGSPIYAETGSWSTAGNTGFNGTSYRFAPAGAAATAQWNFGLPFAGQGEVFVQFRSGSNRTSDTVYQIDTGGGIETVSISQKTDDLVWVSLGNFDFSAGARSILLDAGASSGGSVAIADAVRIVVPAPVTGNGDFDADGDIDGSDFLAWQRGFGTMGTATLEQGDANGDTNVDADDLVIWQTQYATATVLALATSAASAITSESTDTQRLDTQLLSALAQRVSLIPKSTASQRSNHNFVARETVQEAVQRAIPTSHVLRSTVRQSNAPSPIQEHQQSESAKQDAFAELGLDERISLRIAGF
;
A
#
# COMPACT_ATOMS: atom_id res chain seq x y z
N MET A 1 -33.27 24.94 -3.08
CA MET A 1 -34.10 25.93 -3.83
C MET A 1 -33.38 27.27 -3.97
N GLN A 2 -33.84 28.17 -4.86
CA GLN A 2 -33.32 29.54 -5.02
C GLN A 2 -33.86 30.53 -3.97
N HIS A 3 -33.19 31.69 -3.84
CA HIS A 3 -33.53 32.87 -3.01
C HIS A 3 -33.23 32.71 -1.49
N SER A 4 -32.66 33.69 -0.77
CA SER A 4 -32.31 35.08 -1.16
C SER A 4 -31.26 35.73 -0.23
N LEU A 5 -30.32 36.50 -0.81
CA LEU A 5 -29.41 37.40 -0.10
C LEU A 5 -29.45 38.82 -0.70
N ALA A 6 -30.04 39.79 0.01
CA ALA A 6 -30.08 41.20 -0.42
C ALA A 6 -30.42 42.21 0.70
N ARG A 7 -29.46 42.54 1.58
CA ARG A 7 -29.38 43.69 2.53
C ARG A 7 -28.09 43.51 3.36
N LEU A 8 -27.28 44.51 3.74
CA LEU A 8 -27.33 45.98 3.63
C LEU A 8 -25.90 46.55 3.50
N TRP A 9 -25.71 47.60 2.68
CA TRP A 9 -24.55 48.51 2.75
C TRP A 9 -24.99 49.94 2.41
N ARG A 10 -24.75 50.93 3.28
CA ARG A 10 -24.94 52.38 2.99
C ARG A 10 -24.38 53.32 4.06
N CYS A 11 -23.26 53.99 3.74
CA CYS A 11 -22.93 55.42 3.95
C CYS A 11 -21.40 55.59 3.80
N ALA A 12 -20.81 56.23 2.79
CA ALA A 12 -20.97 57.58 2.23
C ALA A 12 -20.35 58.71 3.10
N LYS A 13 -19.70 59.76 2.56
CA LYS A 13 -19.09 60.04 1.23
C LYS A 13 -18.38 61.41 1.29
N SER A 14 -17.11 61.51 0.91
CA SER A 14 -16.33 62.78 0.84
C SER A 14 -15.00 62.59 0.08
N LEU A 15 -14.45 63.49 -0.76
CA LEU A 15 -15.03 64.65 -1.46
C LEU A 15 -14.28 64.95 -2.80
N SER A 16 -14.55 66.13 -3.36
CA SER A 16 -14.12 66.78 -4.63
C SER A 16 -12.73 67.48 -4.59
N THR A 17 -12.07 67.94 -5.68
CA THR A 17 -12.53 68.47 -7.01
C THR A 17 -11.52 68.33 -8.18
N SER A 18 -12.02 68.14 -9.42
CA SER A 18 -11.55 68.69 -10.74
C SER A 18 -10.05 68.63 -11.14
N ASN A 19 -9.63 67.98 -12.24
CA ASN A 19 -9.88 68.34 -13.66
C ASN A 19 -9.37 67.25 -14.65
N SER A 20 -9.61 67.41 -15.96
CA SER A 20 -9.28 66.46 -17.05
C SER A 20 -8.76 67.20 -18.31
N PRO A 21 -8.30 66.55 -19.41
CA PRO A 21 -8.15 65.11 -19.66
C PRO A 21 -6.74 64.67 -20.18
N GLY A 22 -6.48 63.36 -20.15
CA GLY A 22 -5.32 62.73 -20.82
C GLY A 22 -5.32 61.21 -20.67
N ALA A 23 -5.25 60.49 -21.80
CA ALA A 23 -5.21 59.02 -21.90
C ALA A 23 -4.03 58.63 -22.83
N PRO A 24 -3.49 57.39 -22.83
CA PRO A 24 -4.14 56.16 -22.35
C PRO A 24 -3.31 55.21 -21.44
N LEU A 25 -4.05 54.33 -20.77
CA LEU A 25 -3.75 52.92 -20.45
C LEU A 25 -2.35 52.51 -19.95
N SER A 26 -2.31 52.08 -18.69
CA SER A 26 -1.43 51.02 -18.16
C SER A 26 -2.23 50.30 -17.05
N PRO A 27 -2.00 48.99 -16.80
CA PRO A 27 -2.96 48.16 -16.05
C PRO A 27 -3.06 48.53 -14.56
N GLU A 28 -4.19 48.13 -13.98
CA GLU A 28 -4.45 48.28 -12.55
C GLU A 28 -3.50 47.43 -11.72
N ARG A 29 -3.06 47.96 -10.57
CA ARG A 29 -2.57 47.12 -9.48
C ARG A 29 -3.76 46.34 -8.91
N SER A 30 -4.02 45.16 -9.46
CA SER A 30 -4.65 44.12 -8.64
C SER A 30 -3.65 43.77 -7.54
N LEU A 31 -4.06 43.95 -6.29
CA LEU A 31 -3.43 43.23 -5.18
C LEU A 31 -4.03 41.82 -5.24
N THR A 32 -3.36 40.93 -5.96
CA THR A 32 -3.53 39.49 -5.77
C THR A 32 -3.07 39.19 -4.35
N PHE A 33 -4.02 39.16 -3.42
CA PHE A 33 -3.86 38.34 -2.23
C PHE A 33 -3.61 36.91 -2.71
N GLU A 34 -2.65 36.24 -2.08
CA GLU A 34 -2.54 34.79 -2.18
C GLU A 34 -3.86 34.20 -1.68
N THR A 35 -4.51 33.34 -2.48
CA THR A 35 -5.59 32.50 -1.94
C THR A 35 -4.96 31.57 -0.91
N LEU A 36 -5.54 31.53 0.30
CA LEU A 36 -5.11 30.65 1.40
C LEU A 36 -5.53 29.18 1.19
N GLU A 37 -5.77 28.81 -0.07
CA GLU A 37 -6.44 27.58 -0.45
C GLU A 37 -5.67 26.33 0.02
N ARG A 38 -6.41 25.41 0.63
CA ARG A 38 -5.95 24.19 1.32
C ARG A 38 -5.14 24.36 2.60
N ARG A 39 -5.09 25.55 3.22
CA ARG A 39 -4.98 25.61 4.70
C ARG A 39 -6.33 25.32 5.32
N ASP A 40 -7.35 26.00 4.81
CA ASP A 40 -8.75 25.92 5.23
C ASP A 40 -9.40 24.51 5.18
N LEU A 41 -8.75 23.47 4.66
CA LEU A 41 -9.31 22.10 4.57
C LEU A 41 -9.03 21.25 5.82
N LEU A 42 -7.78 21.18 6.29
CA LEU A 42 -7.42 20.39 7.48
C LEU A 42 -7.93 21.08 8.75
N ALA A 43 -7.82 22.41 8.81
CA ALA A 43 -8.46 23.22 9.83
C ALA A 43 -10.01 23.21 9.79
N ALA A 44 -10.64 22.87 8.66
CA ALA A 44 -12.09 22.58 8.63
C ALA A 44 -12.37 21.19 9.21
N ALA A 45 -11.58 20.18 8.82
CA ALA A 45 -11.58 18.83 9.39
C ALA A 45 -11.15 18.74 10.87
N GLY A 46 -10.95 19.86 11.58
CA GLY A 46 -10.57 19.90 13.00
C GLY A 46 -9.11 19.56 13.32
N LEU A 47 -8.25 19.39 12.30
CA LEU A 47 -6.87 18.93 12.44
C LEU A 47 -5.83 20.07 12.51
N VAL A 48 -4.60 19.74 12.90
CA VAL A 48 -3.50 20.69 13.13
C VAL A 48 -2.67 20.89 11.86
N ASP A 49 -3.09 21.82 10.99
CA ASP A 49 -2.43 22.23 9.72
C ASP A 49 -0.88 22.16 9.66
N VAL A 50 -0.20 22.49 10.75
CA VAL A 50 1.25 22.74 10.81
C VAL A 50 1.91 22.01 11.98
N GLY A 51 2.69 20.98 11.67
CA GLY A 51 3.64 20.34 12.56
C GLY A 51 5.05 20.93 12.48
N THR A 52 5.96 20.41 13.29
CA THR A 52 7.40 20.72 13.26
C THR A 52 8.22 19.43 13.29
N GLN A 53 9.51 19.49 12.94
CA GLN A 53 10.45 18.47 13.42
C GLN A 53 10.36 18.36 14.96
N PRO A 54 10.45 17.16 15.54
CA PRO A 54 10.63 16.96 16.98
C PRO A 54 11.88 17.66 17.54
N ASP A 55 11.71 18.40 18.64
CA ASP A 55 12.82 18.87 19.49
C ASP A 55 13.20 17.78 20.51
N GLY A 56 14.49 17.63 20.83
CA GLY A 56 14.96 16.60 21.74
C GLY A 56 16.41 16.77 22.23
N ALA A 57 17.00 15.69 22.74
CA ALA A 57 18.34 15.72 23.34
C ALA A 57 19.48 16.02 22.33
N LEU A 58 19.19 15.87 21.03
CA LEU A 58 20.11 16.10 19.93
C LEU A 58 19.78 17.38 19.13
N SER A 59 18.83 18.21 19.57
CA SER A 59 18.53 19.51 18.95
C SER A 59 19.80 20.37 18.78
N GLY A 60 20.13 20.68 17.52
CA GLY A 60 21.33 21.44 17.14
C GLY A 60 22.64 20.63 17.00
N LYS A 61 22.59 19.29 17.11
CA LYS A 61 23.67 18.38 16.73
C LYS A 61 23.57 17.98 15.25
N ILE A 62 24.70 17.65 14.63
CA ILE A 62 24.78 17.17 13.24
C ILE A 62 25.34 15.75 13.26
N ILE A 63 24.65 14.80 12.60
CA ILE A 63 25.09 13.40 12.56
C ILE A 63 25.13 12.93 11.11
N TYR A 64 26.33 12.58 10.67
CA TYR A 64 26.59 11.94 9.39
C TYR A 64 26.40 10.43 9.55
N VAL A 65 25.53 9.84 8.74
CA VAL A 65 25.14 8.42 8.83
C VAL A 65 25.58 7.68 7.57
N ASN A 66 26.35 6.60 7.74
CA ASN A 66 26.71 5.68 6.66
C ASN A 66 26.30 4.23 6.96
N ALA A 67 26.30 3.39 5.93
CA ALA A 67 25.93 1.98 5.98
C ALA A 67 26.96 1.09 5.27
N GLY A 68 28.26 1.33 5.49
CA GLY A 68 29.34 0.59 4.84
C GLY A 68 29.32 0.65 3.30
N HIS A 69 29.55 -0.49 2.65
CA HIS A 69 30.10 -0.52 1.28
C HIS A 69 29.11 -0.37 0.12
N GLY A 70 27.92 -0.98 0.21
CA GLY A 70 26.93 -1.09 -0.90
C GLY A 70 27.37 -1.98 -2.08
N ILE A 71 26.57 -2.05 -3.15
CA ILE A 71 26.97 -2.68 -4.43
C ILE A 71 27.98 -1.80 -5.19
N THR A 72 28.97 -2.39 -5.88
CA THR A 72 30.01 -1.69 -6.67
C THR A 72 30.29 -2.34 -8.03
N GLY A 73 30.73 -1.56 -9.03
CA GLY A 73 30.87 -1.99 -10.43
C GLY A 73 32.24 -2.58 -10.84
N ASP A 74 33.17 -2.84 -9.91
CA ASP A 74 34.57 -3.15 -10.25
C ASP A 74 35.34 -4.02 -9.22
N PHE A 75 35.12 -5.35 -9.22
CA PHE A 75 36.16 -6.39 -9.04
C PHE A 75 35.59 -7.82 -9.25
N PRO A 76 36.36 -8.84 -9.73
CA PRO A 76 37.75 -8.83 -10.19
C PRO A 76 37.90 -8.77 -11.72
N ASN A 77 36.80 -8.86 -12.47
CA ASN A 77 36.75 -8.59 -13.90
C ASN A 77 36.06 -7.24 -14.09
N ALA A 78 36.68 -6.31 -14.83
CA ALA A 78 36.06 -5.04 -15.14
C ALA A 78 34.83 -5.28 -16.05
N GLY A 79 33.63 -5.00 -15.54
CA GLY A 79 32.37 -5.25 -16.24
C GLY A 79 31.16 -5.47 -15.32
N ASP A 80 31.36 -6.16 -14.19
CA ASP A 80 30.26 -6.76 -13.41
C ASP A 80 29.99 -6.04 -12.08
N TRP A 81 28.71 -5.70 -11.83
CA TRP A 81 28.25 -5.17 -10.54
C TRP A 81 28.18 -6.27 -9.48
N SER A 82 28.75 -6.00 -8.30
CA SER A 82 28.84 -6.98 -7.20
C SER A 82 28.88 -6.33 -5.81
N PHE A 83 28.31 -7.03 -4.83
CA PHE A 83 28.43 -6.70 -3.41
C PHE A 83 29.86 -6.99 -2.91
N GLN A 84 30.33 -6.23 -1.93
CA GLN A 84 31.63 -6.44 -1.29
C GLN A 84 31.65 -7.79 -0.54
N ARG A 85 30.51 -8.21 0.03
CA ARG A 85 30.30 -9.49 0.70
C ARG A 85 29.37 -10.44 -0.08
N PRO A 86 29.55 -11.77 0.06
CA PRO A 86 28.63 -12.76 -0.49
C PRO A 86 27.34 -12.83 0.33
N LEU A 87 26.31 -13.44 -0.26
CA LEU A 87 25.16 -13.96 0.48
C LEU A 87 25.62 -15.06 1.45
N LEU A 88 25.30 -14.88 2.74
CA LEU A 88 25.63 -15.80 3.82
C LEU A 88 24.52 -15.76 4.88
N LEU A 89 23.97 -16.93 5.25
CA LEU A 89 22.92 -17.07 6.27
C LEU A 89 21.70 -16.14 6.02
N ASN A 90 21.26 -16.09 4.76
CA ASN A 90 20.20 -15.23 4.22
C ASN A 90 20.44 -13.71 4.40
N MET A 91 21.69 -13.30 4.63
CA MET A 91 22.11 -11.90 4.70
C MET A 91 23.18 -11.54 3.66
N ILE A 92 23.17 -10.29 3.24
CA ILE A 92 24.31 -9.62 2.59
C ILE A 92 24.62 -8.39 3.47
N GLU A 93 25.84 -8.30 4.04
CA GLU A 93 26.24 -7.17 4.90
C GLU A 93 25.89 -5.83 4.25
N ASP A 94 26.26 -5.66 2.99
CA ASP A 94 26.17 -4.39 2.25
C ASP A 94 24.71 -3.86 2.08
N LEU A 95 23.73 -4.75 2.28
CA LEU A 95 22.29 -4.45 2.34
C LEU A 95 21.80 -4.36 3.79
N GLY A 96 22.17 -5.33 4.64
CA GLY A 96 21.77 -5.36 6.05
C GLY A 96 22.29 -4.18 6.88
N ASN A 97 23.39 -3.54 6.47
CA ASN A 97 23.87 -2.29 7.05
C ASN A 97 22.93 -1.12 6.75
N GLN A 98 22.36 -1.08 5.54
CA GLN A 98 21.48 -0.01 5.05
C GLN A 98 20.12 -0.03 5.76
N ASP A 99 19.62 -1.25 6.00
CA ASP A 99 18.42 -1.46 6.81
C ASP A 99 18.66 -0.90 8.23
N GLN A 100 19.83 -1.14 8.85
CA GLN A 100 20.13 -0.62 10.20
C GLN A 100 20.23 0.91 10.23
N ALA A 101 20.90 1.51 9.25
CA ALA A 101 21.09 2.95 9.16
C ALA A 101 19.77 3.71 9.02
N THR A 102 18.77 3.09 8.38
CA THR A 102 17.42 3.64 8.25
C THR A 102 16.70 3.77 9.60
N PHE A 103 16.66 2.70 10.41
CA PHE A 103 16.10 2.76 11.77
C PHE A 103 16.83 3.79 12.65
N PHE A 104 18.17 3.86 12.56
CA PHE A 104 18.96 4.83 13.33
C PHE A 104 18.67 6.28 12.94
N ALA A 105 18.57 6.57 11.64
CA ALA A 105 18.31 7.91 11.11
C ALA A 105 16.99 8.50 11.63
N ASP A 106 15.94 7.68 11.72
CA ASP A 106 14.65 8.07 12.30
C ASP A 106 14.78 8.39 13.81
N TYR A 107 15.43 7.52 14.59
CA TYR A 107 15.64 7.76 16.03
C TYR A 107 16.36 9.07 16.35
N ILE A 108 17.41 9.42 15.60
CA ILE A 108 18.12 10.70 15.81
C ILE A 108 17.33 11.91 15.29
N PHE A 109 16.52 11.74 14.23
CA PHE A 109 15.63 12.79 13.72
C PHE A 109 14.52 13.12 14.72
N ARG A 110 13.89 12.09 15.33
CA ARG A 110 12.91 12.21 16.43
C ARG A 110 13.47 12.79 17.73
N ALA A 111 14.79 12.90 17.84
CA ALA A 111 15.51 13.56 18.94
C ALA A 111 16.09 14.95 18.57
N GLY A 112 15.74 15.50 17.40
CA GLY A 112 16.11 16.86 16.97
C GLY A 112 17.46 16.99 16.24
N ALA A 113 18.13 15.89 15.88
CA ALA A 113 19.38 15.98 15.13
C ALA A 113 19.16 16.49 13.69
N THR A 114 20.15 17.22 13.16
CA THR A 114 20.29 17.37 11.69
C THR A 114 20.95 16.11 11.14
N VAL A 115 20.24 15.37 10.30
CA VAL A 115 20.68 14.08 9.75
C VAL A 115 21.30 14.27 8.37
N VAL A 116 22.50 13.74 8.17
CA VAL A 116 23.29 13.90 6.93
C VAL A 116 23.60 12.52 6.33
N PRO A 117 22.76 12.02 5.40
CA PRO A 117 22.85 10.65 4.89
C PRO A 117 23.94 10.47 3.82
N MET A 118 24.88 9.56 4.07
CA MET A 118 25.97 9.17 3.14
C MET A 118 25.59 8.02 2.19
N ARG A 119 24.47 7.35 2.46
CA ARG A 119 23.63 6.57 1.53
C ARG A 119 22.17 7.03 1.79
N PRO A 120 21.27 7.03 0.79
CA PRO A 120 19.86 7.44 0.98
C PRO A 120 19.16 6.71 2.13
N ILE A 121 18.09 7.27 2.70
CA ILE A 121 17.34 6.70 3.84
C ILE A 121 16.05 6.03 3.35
N GLY A 122 15.69 4.89 3.94
CA GLY A 122 14.50 4.14 3.54
C GLY A 122 14.63 3.49 2.16
N ASN A 123 13.49 3.10 1.58
CA ASN A 123 13.37 2.55 0.24
C ASN A 123 12.27 3.30 -0.52
N GLN A 124 12.63 3.95 -1.63
CA GLN A 124 11.70 4.66 -2.51
C GLN A 124 12.34 4.81 -3.89
N SER A 125 11.99 3.91 -4.81
CA SER A 125 12.57 3.82 -6.16
C SER A 125 12.15 4.95 -7.11
N ASN A 126 11.07 5.65 -6.82
CA ASN A 126 10.71 6.87 -7.54
C ASN A 126 11.57 8.05 -7.06
N GLU A 127 11.79 9.03 -7.94
CA GLU A 127 12.42 10.29 -7.56
C GLU A 127 11.88 11.49 -8.36
N VAL A 128 11.87 12.65 -7.70
CA VAL A 128 11.75 13.96 -8.35
C VAL A 128 12.81 14.88 -7.75
N VAL A 129 13.60 15.54 -8.59
CA VAL A 129 14.64 16.50 -8.21
C VAL A 129 14.31 17.82 -8.89
N LEU A 130 14.36 18.92 -8.14
CA LEU A 130 14.03 20.25 -8.63
C LEU A 130 15.07 21.27 -8.20
N ASP A 131 15.71 21.93 -9.17
CA ASP A 131 16.67 23.01 -8.95
C ASP A 131 16.01 24.40 -9.08
N ASN A 132 16.67 25.42 -8.55
CA ASN A 132 16.12 26.76 -8.36
C ASN A 132 15.72 27.55 -9.62
N ASP A 133 16.02 27.10 -10.83
CA ASP A 133 15.51 27.69 -12.08
C ASP A 133 14.76 26.72 -13.01
N ASP A 134 14.42 25.51 -12.52
CA ASP A 134 13.39 24.67 -13.11
C ASP A 134 12.03 25.40 -13.17
N THR A 135 11.21 25.06 -14.17
CA THR A 135 9.90 25.71 -14.40
C THR A 135 8.87 25.47 -13.29
N GLU A 136 9.07 24.40 -12.54
CA GLU A 136 8.32 23.91 -11.40
C GLU A 136 8.63 24.69 -10.10
N VAL A 137 9.71 25.48 -10.09
CA VAL A 137 10.16 26.25 -8.92
C VAL A 137 9.77 27.73 -9.04
N THR A 138 9.02 28.22 -8.06
CA THR A 138 8.42 29.57 -8.10
C THR A 138 8.82 30.42 -6.90
N PHE A 139 9.07 31.72 -7.14
CA PHE A 139 9.65 32.63 -6.16
C PHE A 139 8.69 33.76 -5.81
N SER A 140 8.30 33.86 -4.54
CA SER A 140 7.54 34.97 -3.97
C SER A 140 8.45 35.90 -3.17
N GLY A 141 8.17 37.21 -3.20
CA GLY A 141 8.99 38.22 -2.53
C GLY A 141 10.28 38.61 -3.27
N ALA A 142 11.30 39.04 -2.52
CA ALA A 142 12.54 39.60 -3.07
C ALA A 142 13.71 38.62 -2.97
N TRP A 143 13.99 37.93 -4.08
CA TRP A 143 15.14 37.05 -4.27
C TRP A 143 16.20 37.68 -5.18
N THR A 144 17.44 37.22 -5.07
CA THR A 144 18.58 37.66 -5.91
C THR A 144 19.37 36.45 -6.38
N ASP A 145 19.71 36.42 -7.67
CA ASP A 145 20.56 35.37 -8.25
C ASP A 145 22.00 35.50 -7.73
N SER A 146 22.59 34.37 -7.33
CA SER A 146 23.95 34.27 -6.83
C SER A 146 24.99 34.26 -7.96
N SER A 147 26.22 34.63 -7.62
CA SER A 147 27.40 34.44 -8.49
C SER A 147 28.38 33.44 -7.88
N SER A 148 27.86 32.42 -7.19
CA SER A 148 28.64 31.35 -6.59
C SER A 148 29.30 30.48 -7.68
N SER A 149 30.49 29.97 -7.39
CA SER A 149 31.13 28.94 -8.21
C SER A 149 30.81 27.51 -7.75
N ILE A 150 30.05 27.36 -6.66
CA ILE A 150 29.57 26.08 -6.13
C ILE A 150 28.04 26.18 -6.00
N TYR A 151 27.34 25.24 -6.60
CA TYR A 151 25.87 25.16 -6.65
C TYR A 151 25.42 23.78 -7.13
N PHE A 152 24.17 23.37 -6.88
CA PHE A 152 23.53 22.28 -7.61
C PHE A 152 23.06 22.80 -8.99
N GLY A 153 23.04 21.95 -10.02
CA GLY A 153 22.68 22.36 -11.38
C GLY A 153 23.86 22.33 -12.36
N ASP A 154 23.59 22.63 -13.63
CA ASP A 154 24.49 22.39 -14.75
C ASP A 154 25.34 23.63 -15.11
N ALA A 155 26.27 23.47 -16.05
CA ALA A 155 27.28 24.47 -16.41
C ALA A 155 26.73 25.62 -17.29
N GLY A 156 25.74 26.36 -16.77
CA GLY A 156 25.12 27.51 -17.41
C GLY A 156 23.96 28.13 -16.62
N ASP A 157 23.46 27.41 -15.62
CA ASP A 157 22.22 27.69 -14.91
C ASP A 157 22.39 28.76 -13.81
N VAL A 158 21.29 29.19 -13.19
CA VAL A 158 21.32 30.20 -12.12
C VAL A 158 21.90 29.57 -10.83
N PRO A 159 23.05 30.04 -10.29
CA PRO A 159 23.75 29.27 -9.25
C PRO A 159 22.98 29.01 -7.96
N TYR A 160 22.38 30.03 -7.36
CA TYR A 160 21.30 29.83 -6.40
C TYR A 160 20.61 31.16 -6.15
N ARG A 161 19.37 31.11 -5.68
CA ARG A 161 18.67 32.32 -5.27
C ARG A 161 18.83 32.54 -3.78
N PHE A 162 19.05 33.78 -3.36
CA PHE A 162 19.10 34.15 -1.96
C PHE A 162 18.15 35.30 -1.64
N ALA A 163 17.55 35.24 -0.44
CA ALA A 163 16.71 36.30 0.09
C ALA A 163 17.30 36.80 1.43
N SER A 164 17.17 38.10 1.69
CA SER A 164 17.50 38.64 3.01
C SER A 164 16.55 38.05 4.06
N LYS A 165 17.07 37.64 5.22
CA LYS A 165 16.25 37.12 6.32
C LYS A 165 15.24 38.17 6.81
N SER A 166 14.15 37.71 7.41
CA SER A 166 13.19 38.57 8.11
C SER A 166 12.53 37.82 9.27
N VAL A 167 12.20 38.54 10.36
CA VAL A 167 11.49 37.95 11.52
C VAL A 167 10.01 37.61 11.22
N THR A 168 9.47 38.18 10.13
CA THR A 168 8.20 37.80 9.53
C THR A 168 8.45 37.42 8.07
N GLU A 169 7.80 36.37 7.59
CA GLU A 169 7.89 35.94 6.20
C GLU A 169 7.57 37.09 5.23
N THR A 170 8.44 37.26 4.23
CA THR A 170 8.38 38.32 3.21
C THR A 170 8.89 37.85 1.84
N ALA A 171 9.48 36.65 1.78
CA ALA A 171 9.86 35.94 0.57
C ALA A 171 9.90 34.43 0.85
N PHE A 172 9.48 33.63 -0.13
CA PHE A 172 9.65 32.17 -0.13
C PHE A 172 9.94 31.65 -1.54
N ALA A 173 10.53 30.46 -1.63
CA ALA A 173 10.77 29.73 -2.87
C ALA A 173 10.06 28.37 -2.79
N ARG A 174 9.17 28.06 -3.73
CA ARG A 174 8.32 26.86 -3.74
C ARG A 174 8.77 25.89 -4.80
N TYR A 175 9.11 24.67 -4.38
CA TYR A 175 9.50 23.54 -5.21
C TYR A 175 8.32 22.57 -5.30
N ARG A 176 7.60 22.59 -6.43
CA ARG A 176 6.38 21.77 -6.62
C ARG A 176 6.67 20.60 -7.59
N PRO A 177 6.97 19.40 -7.08
CA PRO A 177 7.17 18.22 -7.93
C PRO A 177 5.86 17.82 -8.62
N ASN A 178 5.98 17.00 -9.66
CA ASN A 178 4.91 16.10 -10.09
C ASN A 178 5.27 14.68 -9.60
N ILE A 179 4.77 14.32 -8.42
CA ILE A 179 4.93 12.99 -7.82
C ILE A 179 4.29 11.95 -8.75
N PRO A 180 5.00 10.88 -9.15
CA PRO A 180 4.48 9.92 -10.13
C PRO A 180 3.42 8.98 -9.54
N GLU A 181 3.48 8.72 -8.24
CA GLU A 181 2.77 7.64 -7.54
C GLU A 181 2.62 8.01 -6.06
N SER A 182 1.45 7.80 -5.45
CA SER A 182 1.23 8.07 -4.03
C SER A 182 2.11 7.18 -3.15
N GLY A 183 2.63 7.69 -2.03
CA GLY A 183 3.49 6.90 -1.15
C GLY A 183 4.40 7.70 -0.24
N PHE A 184 5.24 7.00 0.51
CA PHE A 184 6.24 7.63 1.38
C PHE A 184 7.48 8.03 0.58
N TYR A 185 7.81 9.32 0.61
CA TYR A 185 9.04 9.86 0.02
C TYR A 185 9.94 10.47 1.11
N PRO A 186 11.20 10.02 1.25
CA PRO A 186 12.21 10.79 1.96
C PRO A 186 12.51 12.08 1.19
N VAL A 187 12.58 13.20 1.90
CA VAL A 187 12.81 14.53 1.33
C VAL A 187 14.18 15.03 1.75
N TYR A 188 14.93 15.56 0.80
CA TYR A 188 16.28 16.09 1.00
C TYR A 188 16.39 17.52 0.49
N SER A 189 17.26 18.29 1.13
CA SER A 189 17.74 19.58 0.62
C SER A 189 19.22 19.47 0.26
N TRP A 190 19.62 20.15 -0.81
CA TRP A 190 21.01 20.45 -1.10
C TRP A 190 21.13 21.97 -1.11
N ALA A 191 22.08 22.53 -0.37
CA ALA A 191 22.26 23.97 -0.28
C ALA A 191 23.70 24.33 0.06
N ARG A 192 24.29 25.33 -0.60
CA ARG A 192 25.68 25.75 -0.31
C ARG A 192 25.83 26.43 1.05
N TYR A 193 26.68 25.88 1.93
CA TYR A 193 26.92 26.47 3.26
C TYR A 193 27.58 27.87 3.21
N GLY A 194 27.48 28.64 4.30
CA GLY A 194 28.13 29.95 4.38
C GLY A 194 28.07 30.64 5.75
N SER A 195 29.04 31.52 6.03
CA SER A 195 29.07 32.32 7.28
C SER A 195 27.99 33.41 7.37
N ASP A 196 27.27 33.64 6.28
CA ASP A 196 26.19 34.61 6.10
C ASP A 196 24.80 33.97 6.08
N ARG A 197 24.71 32.64 6.07
CA ARG A 197 23.45 31.89 6.19
C ARG A 197 22.85 32.11 7.58
N VAL A 198 21.54 31.91 7.69
CA VAL A 198 20.87 31.80 8.99
C VAL A 198 21.11 30.43 9.62
N ALA A 199 21.11 30.37 10.96
CA ALA A 199 21.22 29.11 11.70
C ALA A 199 19.91 28.29 11.71
N ASP A 200 18.80 28.91 11.30
CA ASP A 200 17.43 28.41 11.36
C ASP A 200 16.75 28.53 9.98
N GLN A 201 17.38 28.01 8.91
CA GLN A 201 16.77 28.04 7.57
C GLN A 201 15.56 27.11 7.53
N LEU A 202 14.39 27.71 7.36
CA LEU A 202 13.09 27.04 7.42
C LEU A 202 12.68 26.45 6.07
N TYR A 203 12.50 25.14 6.06
CA TYR A 203 11.78 24.38 5.04
C TYR A 203 10.37 24.07 5.54
N ARG A 204 9.37 24.16 4.66
CA ARG A 204 8.01 23.66 4.92
C ARG A 204 7.67 22.59 3.90
N ILE A 205 7.53 21.36 4.35
CA ILE A 205 7.14 20.23 3.50
C ILE A 205 5.61 20.15 3.54
N ARG A 206 4.94 20.41 2.41
CA ARG A 206 3.51 20.12 2.22
C ARG A 206 3.38 18.67 1.74
N HIS A 207 2.73 17.85 2.56
CA HIS A 207 2.37 16.46 2.33
C HIS A 207 0.83 16.32 2.41
N SER A 208 0.27 15.10 2.29
CA SER A 208 -1.19 14.93 2.29
C SER A 208 -1.80 15.37 3.63
N GLY A 209 -1.21 14.94 4.75
CA GLY A 209 -1.61 15.29 6.12
C GLY A 209 -1.40 16.74 6.55
N GLY A 210 -0.78 17.60 5.72
CA GLY A 210 -0.63 19.03 6.01
C GLY A 210 0.77 19.55 5.75
N ILE A 211 1.30 20.37 6.67
CA ILE A 211 2.63 20.99 6.56
C ILE A 211 3.50 20.58 7.75
N THR A 212 4.75 20.18 7.51
CA THR A 212 5.78 20.08 8.56
C THR A 212 6.84 21.17 8.36
N GLU A 213 7.10 21.97 9.41
CA GLU A 213 8.21 22.94 9.46
C GLU A 213 9.51 22.28 9.97
N VAL A 214 10.59 22.36 9.20
CA VAL A 214 11.90 21.76 9.51
C VAL A 214 12.99 22.84 9.36
N THR A 215 13.98 22.90 10.26
CA THR A 215 15.01 23.94 10.23
C THR A 215 16.43 23.37 10.14
N VAL A 216 17.21 23.83 9.15
CA VAL A 216 18.60 23.39 8.94
C VAL A 216 19.59 24.54 9.15
N ASN A 217 20.71 24.25 9.80
CA ASN A 217 21.79 25.21 10.05
C ASN A 217 22.83 25.20 8.92
N HIS A 218 22.53 25.84 7.80
CA HIS A 218 23.44 25.96 6.65
C HIS A 218 24.66 26.88 6.88
N ARG A 219 24.94 27.30 8.12
CA ARG A 219 26.25 27.83 8.49
C ARG A 219 27.28 26.72 8.74
N ARG A 220 26.81 25.50 9.01
CA ARG A 220 27.61 24.36 9.48
C ARG A 220 27.64 23.17 8.53
N VAL A 221 26.56 22.93 7.79
CA VAL A 221 26.42 21.81 6.84
C VAL A 221 25.81 22.26 5.51
N GLY A 222 26.28 21.69 4.41
CA GLY A 222 25.80 22.00 3.06
C GLY A 222 26.71 21.40 1.98
N ASN A 223 26.53 21.86 0.73
CA ASN A 223 27.20 21.33 -0.48
C ASN A 223 26.91 19.83 -0.74
N GLY A 224 25.84 19.30 -0.14
CA GLY A 224 25.45 17.90 -0.20
C GLY A 224 24.12 17.70 0.53
N MET A 225 23.61 16.46 0.49
CA MET A 225 22.27 16.12 0.97
C MET A 225 22.10 16.23 2.48
N VAL A 226 21.12 17.01 2.91
CA VAL A 226 20.61 17.05 4.28
C VAL A 226 19.16 16.56 4.28
N TYR A 227 18.88 15.55 5.09
CA TYR A 227 17.56 14.94 5.21
C TYR A 227 16.60 15.85 5.98
N LEU A 228 15.41 16.07 5.42
CA LEU A 228 14.35 16.89 6.03
C LEU A 228 13.28 16.04 6.73
N GLY A 229 13.15 14.76 6.39
CA GLY A 229 12.11 13.87 6.90
C GLY A 229 11.58 12.93 5.80
N SER A 230 10.69 12.00 6.16
CA SER A 230 9.96 11.16 5.22
C SER A 230 8.46 11.37 5.42
N TYR A 231 7.73 11.57 4.32
CA TYR A 231 6.34 12.00 4.36
C TYR A 231 5.52 11.27 3.29
N TYR A 232 4.23 11.07 3.54
CA TYR A 232 3.31 10.56 2.53
C TYR A 232 2.87 11.66 1.57
N PHE A 233 3.08 11.46 0.28
CA PHE A 233 2.64 12.35 -0.78
C PHE A 233 1.58 11.66 -1.63
N GLU A 234 0.58 12.43 -2.07
CA GLU A 234 -0.27 11.98 -3.17
C GLU A 234 0.44 12.17 -4.52
N ALA A 235 0.06 11.33 -5.49
CA ALA A 235 0.43 11.51 -6.89
C ALA A 235 -0.02 12.89 -7.43
N GLY A 236 0.71 13.39 -8.43
CA GLY A 236 0.48 14.71 -9.01
C GLY A 236 1.24 15.82 -8.27
N THR A 237 0.65 17.02 -8.20
CA THR A 237 1.38 18.26 -7.89
C THR A 237 0.97 18.96 -6.61
N ASP A 238 0.18 18.32 -5.74
CA ASP A 238 -0.37 18.98 -4.54
C ASP A 238 0.64 19.15 -3.40
N GLY A 239 1.57 18.20 -3.25
CA GLY A 239 2.73 18.33 -2.38
C GLY A 239 3.79 19.30 -2.93
N TYR A 240 4.58 19.90 -2.04
CA TYR A 240 5.68 20.81 -2.39
C TYR A 240 6.58 21.08 -1.18
N VAL A 241 7.73 21.73 -1.40
CA VAL A 241 8.54 22.33 -0.33
C VAL A 241 8.65 23.84 -0.51
N ASP A 242 8.33 24.61 0.54
CA ASP A 242 8.65 26.05 0.60
C ASP A 242 9.93 26.29 1.41
N ILE A 243 10.91 26.99 0.84
CA ILE A 243 12.05 27.57 1.55
C ILE A 243 11.67 29.00 1.95
N SER A 244 11.56 29.27 3.24
CA SER A 244 11.08 30.54 3.79
C SER A 244 12.22 31.48 4.20
N ASN A 245 12.06 32.79 3.98
CA ASN A 245 12.97 33.80 4.56
C ASN A 245 12.69 34.16 6.03
N ARG A 246 11.72 33.48 6.67
CA ARG A 246 11.39 33.65 8.10
C ARG A 246 12.50 33.07 8.98
N SER A 247 13.26 33.92 9.65
CA SER A 247 14.35 33.53 10.55
C SER A 247 14.49 34.49 11.74
N ALA A 248 14.84 33.93 12.89
CA ALA A 248 15.10 34.61 14.15
C ALA A 248 16.59 34.67 14.53
N ASP A 249 17.50 33.87 13.91
CA ASP A 249 18.95 33.95 14.16
C ASP A 249 19.45 35.40 13.99
N PRO A 250 19.98 36.06 15.04
CA PRO A 250 20.45 37.44 14.93
C PRO A 250 21.71 37.57 14.04
N ASN A 251 22.48 36.49 13.84
CA ASN A 251 23.82 36.53 13.24
C ASN A 251 23.83 36.31 11.72
N GLY A 252 23.01 35.40 11.20
CA GLY A 252 22.85 35.20 9.77
C GLY A 252 22.32 36.43 9.04
N SER A 253 22.36 36.43 7.71
CA SER A 253 21.91 37.53 6.86
C SER A 253 20.95 37.09 5.76
N VAL A 254 21.13 35.87 5.23
CA VAL A 254 20.36 35.35 4.09
C VAL A 254 19.87 33.92 4.33
N VAL A 255 18.75 33.59 3.68
CA VAL A 255 18.39 32.21 3.31
C VAL A 255 18.78 31.97 1.86
N ILE A 256 18.98 30.71 1.48
CA ILE A 256 19.25 30.29 0.10
C ILE A 256 18.26 29.22 -0.36
N ALA A 257 17.89 29.32 -1.63
CA ALA A 257 17.08 28.38 -2.37
C ALA A 257 17.91 27.89 -3.57
N ASP A 258 18.14 26.60 -3.57
CA ASP A 258 19.17 25.83 -4.31
C ASP A 258 18.39 24.60 -4.86
N MET A 259 18.65 23.35 -4.45
CA MET A 259 17.85 22.18 -4.88
C MET A 259 17.04 21.49 -3.75
N ILE A 260 15.85 20.99 -4.11
CA ILE A 260 15.02 20.05 -3.31
C ILE A 260 14.84 18.72 -4.05
N ARG A 261 14.91 17.61 -3.31
CA ARG A 261 14.75 16.25 -3.81
C ARG A 261 13.70 15.47 -3.02
N PHE A 262 12.87 14.71 -3.72
CA PHE A 262 11.87 13.77 -3.20
C PHE A 262 12.25 12.35 -3.67
N GLY A 263 12.33 11.37 -2.76
CA GLY A 263 12.61 9.97 -3.09
C GLY A 263 14.10 9.62 -3.24
N ASN A 264 14.42 8.32 -3.28
CA ASN A 264 15.80 7.83 -3.40
C ASN A 264 16.20 7.50 -4.84
N GLY A 265 15.23 7.13 -5.69
CA GLY A 265 15.46 6.85 -7.09
C GLY A 265 16.20 5.53 -7.37
N MET A 266 16.55 5.33 -8.64
CA MET A 266 17.30 4.17 -9.11
C MET A 266 18.77 4.52 -9.39
N GLY A 267 19.64 3.52 -9.29
CA GLY A 267 21.05 3.64 -9.61
C GLY A 267 21.27 3.97 -11.09
N ASP A 268 21.76 5.17 -11.35
CA ASP A 268 21.94 5.77 -12.69
C ASP A 268 23.41 6.00 -13.06
N VAL A 269 24.35 5.79 -12.13
CA VAL A 269 25.80 5.84 -12.42
C VAL A 269 26.20 4.66 -13.32
N VAL A 270 26.71 4.97 -14.52
CA VAL A 270 27.11 3.97 -15.52
C VAL A 270 28.55 3.52 -15.30
N GLN A 271 28.74 2.28 -14.83
CA GLN A 271 30.05 1.62 -14.75
C GLN A 271 30.21 0.56 -15.83
N SER A 272 31.36 0.53 -16.50
CA SER A 272 31.68 -0.38 -17.62
C SER A 272 30.66 -0.44 -18.79
N GLY A 273 29.68 0.46 -18.84
CA GLY A 273 28.61 0.51 -19.85
C GLY A 273 27.23 0.07 -19.36
N THR A 274 27.05 -0.21 -18.07
CA THR A 274 25.76 -0.56 -17.44
C THR A 274 25.55 0.21 -16.13
N THR A 275 24.30 0.42 -15.74
CA THR A 275 23.95 0.79 -14.36
C THR A 275 23.77 -0.48 -13.50
N SER A 276 23.62 -0.32 -12.18
CA SER A 276 23.48 -1.44 -11.24
C SER A 276 22.16 -2.22 -11.38
N GLY A 277 21.11 -1.58 -11.89
CA GLY A 277 19.75 -2.12 -11.88
C GLY A 277 19.16 -2.24 -10.47
N ARG A 278 19.61 -1.40 -9.52
CA ARG A 278 19.15 -1.36 -8.12
C ARG A 278 18.60 0.00 -7.74
N SER A 279 17.87 0.09 -6.64
CA SER A 279 17.52 1.37 -6.02
C SER A 279 18.76 2.03 -5.40
N ARG A 280 18.78 3.36 -5.33
CA ARG A 280 20.01 4.11 -5.00
C ARG A 280 20.46 3.93 -3.55
N GLU A 281 19.60 3.47 -2.63
CA GLU A 281 20.04 3.06 -1.29
C GLU A 281 20.85 1.76 -1.25
N ASP A 282 20.69 0.82 -2.19
CA ASP A 282 21.48 -0.43 -2.24
C ASP A 282 22.91 -0.20 -2.76
N GLU A 283 23.12 0.93 -3.44
CA GLU A 283 24.38 1.36 -4.00
C GLU A 283 25.39 1.85 -2.95
N ALA A 284 26.66 1.78 -3.30
CA ALA A 284 27.73 2.36 -2.51
C ALA A 284 27.51 3.87 -2.29
N GLY A 285 27.79 4.36 -1.07
CA GLY A 285 27.74 5.80 -0.77
C GLY A 285 28.66 6.64 -1.68
N LEU A 286 29.67 6.01 -2.27
CA LEU A 286 30.43 6.55 -3.40
C LEU A 286 29.52 7.09 -4.51
N TYR A 287 28.55 6.32 -5.00
CA TYR A 287 27.72 6.72 -6.15
C TYR A 287 26.65 7.74 -5.76
N TRP A 288 26.17 7.71 -4.52
CA TRP A 288 25.35 8.80 -3.96
C TRP A 288 26.10 10.14 -3.98
N ILE A 289 27.41 10.13 -3.71
CA ILE A 289 28.27 11.32 -3.80
C ILE A 289 28.61 11.65 -5.26
N GLU A 290 28.90 10.67 -6.11
CA GLU A 290 29.19 10.89 -7.54
C GLU A 290 27.98 11.47 -8.28
N TRP A 291 26.77 11.04 -7.94
CA TRP A 291 25.53 11.62 -8.44
C TRP A 291 25.39 13.08 -7.99
N GLN A 292 25.57 13.38 -6.70
CA GLN A 292 25.54 14.76 -6.18
C GLN A 292 26.55 15.65 -6.90
N VAL A 293 27.81 15.22 -7.00
CA VAL A 293 28.91 16.02 -7.59
C VAL A 293 28.79 16.12 -9.12
N SER A 294 28.23 15.13 -9.81
CA SER A 294 28.01 15.22 -11.26
C SER A 294 26.89 16.19 -11.62
N ASN A 295 25.93 16.39 -10.71
CA ASN A 295 24.85 17.38 -10.82
C ASN A 295 25.15 18.66 -10.00
N SER A 296 26.41 18.95 -9.69
CA SER A 296 26.82 20.16 -8.96
C SER A 296 28.07 20.80 -9.56
N GLN A 297 28.11 22.13 -9.60
CA GLN A 297 29.29 22.87 -10.05
C GLN A 297 30.32 23.08 -8.92
N GLY A 298 31.59 23.16 -9.32
CA GLY A 298 32.70 23.64 -8.47
C GLY A 298 33.20 22.71 -7.36
N ILE A 299 32.57 21.56 -7.14
CA ILE A 299 33.09 20.52 -6.24
C ILE A 299 34.15 19.71 -6.99
N SER A 300 35.30 19.46 -6.36
CA SER A 300 36.38 18.68 -6.96
C SER A 300 36.19 17.20 -6.67
N THR A 301 36.57 16.33 -7.62
CA THR A 301 36.61 14.88 -7.37
C THR A 301 37.62 14.51 -6.28
N SER A 302 38.60 15.37 -5.99
CA SER A 302 39.52 15.23 -4.85
C SER A 302 38.86 15.37 -3.47
N GLU A 303 37.61 15.85 -3.40
CA GLU A 303 36.94 16.05 -2.12
C GLU A 303 36.36 14.74 -1.58
N TYR A 304 36.03 13.76 -2.44
CA TYR A 304 35.57 12.43 -2.01
C TYR A 304 36.42 11.27 -2.56
N ARG A 305 36.97 11.34 -3.78
CA ARG A 305 37.56 10.19 -4.47
C ARG A 305 39.09 10.13 -4.38
N THR A 306 39.60 9.03 -3.83
CA THR A 306 41.04 8.78 -3.61
C THR A 306 41.63 7.71 -4.54
N SER A 307 40.80 6.92 -5.23
CA SER A 307 41.20 5.80 -6.09
C SER A 307 40.41 5.80 -7.40
N SER A 308 40.97 5.19 -8.45
CA SER A 308 40.23 4.95 -9.70
C SER A 308 39.37 3.68 -9.63
N ASN A 309 39.61 2.74 -8.70
CA ASN A 309 38.77 1.55 -8.47
C ASN A 309 37.70 1.86 -7.42
N ASP A 310 36.42 1.63 -7.75
CA ASP A 310 35.27 2.00 -6.92
C ASP A 310 35.31 1.35 -5.53
N ARG A 311 35.57 0.04 -5.48
CA ARG A 311 35.68 -0.75 -4.25
C ARG A 311 36.77 -0.22 -3.30
N SER A 312 37.83 0.37 -3.84
CA SER A 312 38.89 1.03 -3.04
C SER A 312 38.54 2.48 -2.68
N ALA A 313 37.74 3.17 -3.49
CA ALA A 313 37.31 4.54 -3.24
C ALA A 313 36.24 4.63 -2.15
N THR A 314 35.22 3.76 -2.19
CA THR A 314 34.05 3.78 -1.29
C THR A 314 34.45 3.80 0.19
N VAL A 315 35.47 3.01 0.57
CA VAL A 315 36.03 2.89 1.94
C VAL A 315 36.52 4.22 2.55
N SER A 316 36.70 5.27 1.73
CA SER A 316 37.04 6.62 2.21
C SER A 316 36.14 7.72 1.65
N ALA A 317 35.19 7.42 0.76
CA ALA A 317 34.40 8.45 0.08
C ALA A 317 33.45 9.18 1.04
N THR A 318 32.78 8.42 1.91
CA THR A 318 31.76 8.94 2.82
C THR A 318 32.30 9.83 3.96
N PRO A 319 33.35 9.48 4.73
CA PRO A 319 33.90 10.42 5.73
C PRO A 319 34.58 11.64 5.09
N ARG A 320 35.11 11.49 3.87
CA ARG A 320 35.70 12.60 3.12
C ARG A 320 34.64 13.60 2.70
N TYR A 321 33.53 13.13 2.16
CA TYR A 321 32.45 14.03 1.79
C TYR A 321 31.74 14.61 3.02
N ALA A 322 31.66 13.87 4.12
CA ALA A 322 31.22 14.40 5.41
C ALA A 322 32.12 15.55 5.89
N GLU A 323 33.45 15.44 5.79
CA GLU A 323 34.40 16.55 6.08
C GLU A 323 34.20 17.73 5.11
N TYR A 324 34.13 17.49 3.81
CA TYR A 324 33.88 18.54 2.82
C TYR A 324 32.54 19.29 3.00
N MET A 325 31.48 18.56 3.36
CA MET A 325 30.14 19.10 3.67
C MET A 325 30.09 19.82 5.02
N ASN A 326 31.01 19.49 5.93
CA ASN A 326 31.14 20.11 7.23
C ASN A 326 31.84 21.47 7.10
N ARG A 327 31.48 22.39 7.99
CA ARG A 327 32.21 23.65 8.15
C ARG A 327 32.68 23.76 9.60
N GLU A 328 33.91 23.31 9.88
CA GLU A 328 34.54 23.44 11.21
C GLU A 328 34.54 24.88 11.75
N ALA A 329 34.58 25.87 10.86
CA ALA A 329 34.60 27.30 11.18
C ALA A 329 33.27 27.87 11.74
N ASP A 330 32.30 27.02 12.10
CA ASP A 330 31.13 27.36 12.93
C ASP A 330 30.67 26.13 13.72
N GLY A 331 30.68 26.23 15.06
CA GLY A 331 30.42 25.13 15.99
C GLY A 331 31.70 24.53 16.57
N ALA A 332 31.65 23.26 16.96
CA ALA A 332 32.78 22.53 17.54
C ALA A 332 32.65 21.01 17.29
N LEU A 333 33.74 20.26 17.43
CA LEU A 333 33.74 18.79 17.35
C LEU A 333 32.68 18.13 18.26
N SER A 334 32.36 18.73 19.42
CA SER A 334 31.32 18.25 20.34
C SER A 334 29.86 18.58 19.93
N ASP A 335 29.63 19.09 18.72
CA ASP A 335 28.31 19.19 18.10
C ASP A 335 28.10 18.32 16.85
N ARG A 336 29.08 17.47 16.50
CA ARG A 336 29.06 16.66 15.27
C ARG A 336 29.68 15.27 15.39
N LEU A 337 29.10 14.30 14.68
CA LEU A 337 29.53 12.89 14.65
C LEU A 337 29.41 12.25 13.27
N PHE A 338 30.26 11.26 13.00
CA PHE A 338 30.09 10.31 11.89
C PHE A 338 29.92 8.88 12.43
N ILE A 339 28.85 8.21 12.04
CA ILE A 339 28.52 6.85 12.47
C ILE A 339 28.24 6.00 11.24
N SER A 340 28.95 4.87 11.12
CA SER A 340 28.69 3.88 10.08
C SER A 340 28.25 2.55 10.67
N PHE A 341 27.25 1.90 10.06
CA PHE A 341 26.81 0.57 10.44
C PHE A 341 27.45 -0.50 9.55
N HIS A 342 27.94 -1.57 10.20
CA HIS A 342 28.50 -2.77 9.59
C HIS A 342 27.97 -4.03 10.28
N SER A 343 28.32 -5.21 9.77
CA SER A 343 28.24 -6.47 10.53
C SER A 343 29.50 -7.30 10.30
N ASN A 344 29.95 -7.97 11.35
CA ASN A 344 31.29 -8.53 11.45
C ASN A 344 31.35 -10.00 11.00
N ALA A 345 32.57 -10.51 10.81
CA ALA A 345 32.82 -11.93 10.59
C ALA A 345 34.13 -12.37 11.26
N GLY A 346 34.21 -13.65 11.65
CA GLY A 346 35.38 -14.24 12.30
C GLY A 346 35.05 -15.21 13.44
N GLY A 347 33.83 -15.73 13.51
CA GLY A 347 33.39 -16.65 14.56
C GLY A 347 33.12 -15.99 15.92
N GLY A 348 32.58 -14.77 15.92
CA GLY A 348 32.15 -14.05 17.12
C GLY A 348 30.63 -14.02 17.31
N ARG A 349 30.18 -13.24 18.31
CA ARG A 349 28.78 -12.82 18.50
C ARG A 349 28.71 -11.43 19.18
N GLY A 350 27.60 -10.73 18.99
CA GLY A 350 27.25 -9.45 19.63
C GLY A 350 28.03 -8.24 19.09
N VAL A 351 27.52 -7.05 19.39
CA VAL A 351 28.01 -5.75 18.89
C VAL A 351 29.51 -5.50 19.08
N VAL A 352 30.14 -4.84 18.11
CA VAL A 352 31.53 -4.35 18.22
C VAL A 352 31.69 -2.96 17.62
N ALA A 353 32.00 -1.96 18.45
CA ALA A 353 32.37 -0.64 17.94
C ALA A 353 33.87 -0.56 17.62
N LEU A 354 34.24 0.04 16.48
CA LEU A 354 35.62 0.09 16.01
C LEU A 354 36.28 1.44 16.28
N HIS A 355 37.56 1.41 16.70
CA HIS A 355 38.40 2.60 16.76
C HIS A 355 39.82 2.33 16.21
N ASN A 356 40.48 3.39 15.78
CA ASN A 356 41.89 3.36 15.40
C ASN A 356 42.80 3.47 16.63
N THR A 357 44.06 3.07 16.47
CA THR A 357 45.14 3.29 17.46
C THR A 357 46.52 3.56 16.85
N ALA A 358 46.69 3.51 15.52
CA ALA A 358 47.95 3.88 14.92
C ALA A 358 48.12 5.41 14.98
N ASN A 359 49.25 5.86 15.50
CA ASN A 359 49.54 7.25 15.88
C ASN A 359 49.05 8.30 14.85
N GLY A 360 47.97 9.03 15.19
CA GLY A 360 47.35 10.06 14.35
C GLY A 360 46.22 9.56 13.43
N GLY A 361 45.72 8.35 13.66
CA GLY A 361 44.54 7.77 12.99
C GLY A 361 43.24 7.91 13.76
N ASP A 362 43.34 8.19 15.05
CA ASP A 362 42.27 8.35 16.02
C ASP A 362 41.91 9.83 16.22
N THR A 363 40.60 10.14 16.25
CA THR A 363 40.06 11.47 16.61
C THR A 363 39.97 11.61 18.13
N PRO A 364 39.90 12.84 18.70
CA PRO A 364 40.19 13.09 20.12
C PRO A 364 39.39 12.29 21.14
N ASN A 365 38.15 11.89 20.83
CA ASN A 365 37.34 11.04 21.70
C ASN A 365 36.82 9.79 20.96
N GLN A 366 37.46 9.33 19.88
CA GLN A 366 37.04 8.16 19.10
C GLN A 366 36.82 6.92 19.97
N LEU A 367 37.76 6.65 20.90
CA LEU A 367 37.65 5.54 21.84
C LEU A 367 36.43 5.68 22.77
N LEU A 368 36.13 6.90 23.22
CA LEU A 368 34.97 7.16 24.09
C LEU A 368 33.65 6.95 23.32
N LEU A 369 33.57 7.42 22.08
CA LEU A 369 32.43 7.18 21.19
C LEU A 369 32.20 5.68 20.99
N ALA A 370 33.24 4.95 20.56
CA ALA A 370 33.16 3.51 20.36
C ALA A 370 32.79 2.76 21.66
N GLN A 371 33.39 3.12 22.79
CA GLN A 371 33.07 2.52 24.09
C GLN A 371 31.61 2.75 24.50
N LEU A 372 31.09 3.96 24.35
CA LEU A 372 29.71 4.27 24.75
C LEU A 372 28.69 3.56 23.85
N LEU A 373 28.82 3.67 22.52
CA LEU A 373 27.87 3.03 21.59
C LEU A 373 27.93 1.51 21.70
N GLY A 374 29.13 0.92 21.78
CA GLY A 374 29.29 -0.52 21.94
C GLY A 374 28.78 -1.05 23.28
N GLN A 375 28.95 -0.30 24.38
CA GLN A 375 28.48 -0.73 25.71
C GLN A 375 26.96 -0.62 25.83
N GLU A 376 26.37 0.48 25.33
CA GLU A 376 24.93 0.69 25.37
C GLU A 376 24.18 -0.40 24.59
N VAL A 377 24.59 -0.67 23.34
CA VAL A 377 24.01 -1.75 22.51
C VAL A 377 24.29 -3.15 23.09
N ASN A 378 25.37 -3.35 23.85
CA ASN A 378 25.59 -4.61 24.54
C ASN A 378 24.62 -4.79 25.71
N ASP A 379 24.44 -3.75 26.53
CA ASP A 379 23.72 -3.84 27.79
C ASP A 379 22.20 -3.76 27.58
N ASP A 380 21.70 -2.86 26.72
CA ASP A 380 20.27 -2.75 26.39
C ASP A 380 19.72 -4.05 25.76
N LEU A 381 20.44 -4.67 24.82
CA LEU A 381 20.01 -5.96 24.24
C LEU A 381 20.24 -7.15 25.18
N VAL A 382 21.05 -7.01 26.22
CA VAL A 382 21.19 -8.02 27.28
C VAL A 382 20.04 -7.94 28.28
N ASP A 383 19.56 -6.73 28.60
CA ASP A 383 18.39 -6.52 29.45
C ASP A 383 17.08 -7.00 28.77
N GLN A 384 17.06 -7.12 27.43
CA GLN A 384 15.95 -7.64 26.61
C GLN A 384 16.06 -9.16 26.30
N ASN A 385 16.97 -9.89 26.95
CA ASN A 385 17.09 -11.34 26.76
C ASN A 385 15.79 -12.09 27.12
N GLY A 386 15.26 -12.85 26.16
CA GLY A 386 13.97 -13.54 26.25
C GLY A 386 12.81 -12.81 25.56
N GLN A 387 13.05 -11.67 24.91
CA GLN A 387 12.07 -10.98 24.05
C GLN A 387 12.29 -11.26 22.54
N PHE A 388 13.53 -11.54 22.11
CA PHE A 388 13.86 -11.88 20.71
C PHE A 388 13.96 -13.39 20.47
N GLU A 389 13.95 -13.85 19.20
CA GLU A 389 14.08 -15.27 18.78
C GLU A 389 15.27 -15.99 19.47
N TYR A 390 16.37 -15.27 19.71
CA TYR A 390 17.54 -15.77 20.44
C TYR A 390 18.13 -14.72 21.40
N ASN A 391 18.68 -15.19 22.51
CA ASN A 391 19.39 -14.34 23.46
C ASN A 391 20.63 -13.66 22.84
N TRP A 392 20.80 -12.38 23.17
CA TRP A 392 21.95 -11.56 22.78
C TRP A 392 23.24 -12.05 23.45
N SER A 393 24.36 -11.90 22.76
CA SER A 393 25.66 -12.34 23.26
C SER A 393 26.33 -11.26 24.10
N ASN A 394 26.14 -11.31 25.42
CA ASN A 394 26.82 -10.40 26.35
C ASN A 394 28.36 -10.50 26.24
N ARG A 395 29.00 -9.41 25.85
CA ARG A 395 30.47 -9.27 25.71
C ARG A 395 31.12 -8.65 26.94
N GLY A 396 30.34 -8.22 27.93
CA GLY A 396 30.78 -7.42 29.07
C GLY A 396 31.38 -6.10 28.59
N SER A 397 32.62 -5.81 28.98
CA SER A 397 33.36 -4.64 28.50
C SER A 397 34.19 -4.88 27.22
N ASN A 398 34.00 -6.01 26.51
CA ASN A 398 34.76 -6.35 25.29
C ASN A 398 34.02 -5.93 24.00
N VAL A 399 33.36 -4.77 24.09
CA VAL A 399 32.46 -4.19 23.08
C VAL A 399 33.19 -3.33 22.04
N THR A 400 34.49 -3.10 22.22
CA THR A 400 35.33 -2.37 21.24
C THR A 400 36.38 -3.26 20.60
N PHE A 401 36.68 -3.02 19.32
CA PHE A 401 37.83 -3.63 18.65
C PHE A 401 38.75 -2.56 18.03
N GLN A 402 40.06 -2.87 18.06
CA GLN A 402 41.12 -2.02 17.54
C GLN A 402 41.96 -2.80 16.53
N ALA A 403 42.16 -2.21 15.35
CA ALA A 403 43.13 -2.72 14.39
C ALA A 403 44.54 -2.16 14.67
N THR A 404 45.56 -2.84 14.17
CA THR A 404 46.94 -2.33 14.09
C THR A 404 47.20 -1.46 12.85
N PHE A 405 46.14 -1.22 12.07
CA PHE A 405 46.06 -0.30 10.92
C PHE A 405 44.89 0.66 11.15
N ASN A 406 44.78 1.73 10.34
CA ASN A 406 43.63 2.62 10.41
C ASN A 406 42.54 2.17 9.44
N TYR A 407 41.31 2.05 9.94
CA TYR A 407 40.11 1.91 9.11
C TYR A 407 39.88 3.20 8.33
N GLY A 408 39.90 3.14 6.99
CA GLY A 408 39.83 4.32 6.12
C GLY A 408 38.58 5.19 6.35
N GLU A 409 37.49 4.56 6.76
CA GLU A 409 36.18 5.16 6.99
C GLU A 409 36.12 6.03 8.27
N ILE A 410 36.98 5.77 9.26
CA ILE A 410 37.02 6.48 10.54
C ILE A 410 38.42 7.04 10.85
N ASN A 411 39.21 7.29 9.80
CA ASN A 411 40.60 7.71 9.91
C ASN A 411 40.73 9.22 10.13
N ASN A 412 41.40 9.64 11.19
CA ASN A 412 41.68 11.05 11.45
C ASN A 412 42.57 11.69 10.36
N SER A 413 43.37 10.92 9.61
CA SER A 413 44.08 11.42 8.41
C SER A 413 43.16 11.68 7.20
N VAL A 414 41.85 11.65 7.42
CA VAL A 414 40.77 11.88 6.46
C VAL A 414 39.78 12.91 7.03
N ILE A 415 39.48 12.80 8.33
CA ILE A 415 38.46 13.59 9.06
C ILE A 415 39.05 14.85 9.73
N ASN A 416 40.38 14.99 9.79
CA ASN A 416 41.11 16.19 10.21
C ASN A 416 40.79 16.76 11.61
N ASN A 417 40.16 15.97 12.49
CA ASN A 417 39.59 16.33 13.80
C ASN A 417 38.34 17.24 13.73
N GLU A 418 37.59 17.20 12.63
CA GLU A 418 36.35 17.98 12.53
C GLU A 418 35.17 17.34 13.30
N PHE A 419 35.09 16.00 13.33
CA PHE A 419 34.15 15.20 14.13
C PHE A 419 34.86 13.98 14.74
N ASP A 420 34.29 13.37 15.77
CA ASP A 420 34.62 11.98 16.12
C ASP A 420 33.83 11.00 15.24
N ALA A 421 34.42 9.83 14.94
CA ALA A 421 33.83 8.85 14.05
C ALA A 421 34.01 7.40 14.52
N THR A 422 32.97 6.57 14.42
CA THR A 422 33.04 5.12 14.74
C THR A 422 32.28 4.29 13.71
N ILE A 423 32.72 3.05 13.52
CA ILE A 423 31.90 1.98 12.94
C ILE A 423 31.22 1.24 14.10
N VAL A 424 29.94 0.90 13.95
CA VAL A 424 29.19 -0.02 14.81
C VAL A 424 28.95 -1.29 14.02
N GLU A 425 29.72 -2.34 14.32
CA GLU A 425 29.42 -3.70 13.88
C GLU A 425 28.22 -4.19 14.69
N THR A 426 27.04 -4.30 14.10
CA THR A 426 25.78 -4.61 14.81
C THR A 426 25.81 -5.98 15.47
N GLY A 427 26.35 -6.98 14.78
CA GLY A 427 26.54 -8.36 15.22
C GLY A 427 27.43 -9.11 14.22
N PHE A 428 27.48 -10.44 14.31
CA PHE A 428 28.32 -11.28 13.44
C PHE A 428 27.51 -12.00 12.35
N HIS A 429 27.63 -11.61 11.08
CA HIS A 429 26.88 -12.22 9.97
C HIS A 429 27.37 -13.62 9.58
N ASP A 430 28.50 -14.10 10.15
CA ASP A 430 28.94 -15.49 10.05
C ASP A 430 28.46 -16.40 11.21
N SER A 431 27.66 -15.85 12.13
CA SER A 431 27.02 -16.59 13.24
C SER A 431 25.52 -16.74 12.99
N GLN A 432 25.00 -17.98 12.99
CA GLN A 432 23.59 -18.28 12.75
C GLN A 432 22.62 -17.50 13.67
N LEU A 433 23.00 -17.32 14.94
CA LEU A 433 22.14 -16.66 15.92
C LEU A 433 22.11 -15.15 15.70
N ASP A 434 23.26 -14.53 15.43
CA ASP A 434 23.32 -13.09 15.14
C ASP A 434 22.74 -12.79 13.75
N ALA A 435 22.93 -13.67 12.76
CA ALA A 435 22.36 -13.50 11.43
C ALA A 435 20.83 -13.65 11.43
N SER A 436 20.24 -14.47 12.30
CA SER A 436 18.78 -14.43 12.54
C SER A 436 18.36 -13.14 13.22
N LEU A 437 19.01 -12.75 14.32
CA LEU A 437 18.67 -11.51 15.04
C LEU A 437 18.87 -10.24 14.19
N MET A 438 19.85 -10.19 13.28
CA MET A 438 20.01 -9.06 12.36
C MET A 438 19.05 -9.12 11.15
N ARG A 439 18.16 -10.11 11.06
CA ARG A 439 17.02 -10.12 10.14
C ARG A 439 15.69 -9.82 10.86
N ASP A 440 15.72 -9.73 12.18
CA ASP A 440 14.59 -9.37 13.03
C ASP A 440 14.47 -7.83 13.12
N ALA A 441 13.23 -7.30 13.08
CA ALA A 441 12.97 -5.87 13.05
C ALA A 441 13.08 -5.22 14.45
N ASP A 442 12.61 -5.91 15.49
CA ASP A 442 12.66 -5.41 16.87
C ASP A 442 14.10 -5.38 17.39
N VAL A 443 14.93 -6.35 16.99
CA VAL A 443 16.36 -6.29 17.24
C VAL A 443 17.00 -5.08 16.56
N ARG A 444 16.59 -4.74 15.33
CA ARG A 444 17.14 -3.56 14.62
C ARG A 444 16.68 -2.25 15.24
N ASP A 445 15.43 -2.16 15.69
CA ASP A 445 14.95 -1.03 16.47
C ASP A 445 15.74 -0.89 17.78
N ALA A 446 15.91 -1.99 18.54
CA ALA A 446 16.69 -2.01 19.76
C ALA A 446 18.16 -1.58 19.54
N ILE A 447 18.83 -2.05 18.47
CA ILE A 447 20.20 -1.63 18.12
C ILE A 447 20.24 -0.14 17.74
N ALA A 448 19.30 0.33 16.92
CA ALA A 448 19.21 1.73 16.52
C ALA A 448 19.01 2.64 17.75
N ARG A 449 18.09 2.25 18.62
CA ARG A 449 17.75 2.95 19.86
C ARG A 449 18.90 2.99 20.84
N ALA A 450 19.53 1.86 21.13
CA ALA A 450 20.68 1.80 22.02
C ALA A 450 21.88 2.58 21.45
N THR A 451 22.07 2.58 20.12
CA THR A 451 23.07 3.45 19.47
C THR A 451 22.72 4.94 19.68
N TYR A 452 21.45 5.33 19.54
CA TYR A 452 20.97 6.69 19.86
C TYR A 452 21.21 7.05 21.34
N GLN A 453 20.90 6.15 22.29
CA GLN A 453 21.16 6.37 23.72
C GLN A 453 22.66 6.60 23.97
N GLY A 454 23.52 5.78 23.37
CA GLY A 454 24.97 5.94 23.41
C GLY A 454 25.44 7.29 22.84
N VAL A 455 24.82 7.79 21.77
CA VAL A 455 25.12 9.10 21.17
C VAL A 455 24.74 10.26 22.10
N VAL A 456 23.57 10.21 22.75
CA VAL A 456 23.18 11.21 23.75
C VAL A 456 24.16 11.20 24.94
N ARG A 457 24.59 10.01 25.40
CA ARG A 457 25.62 9.90 26.46
C ARG A 457 26.98 10.41 25.99
N TYR A 458 27.39 10.16 24.74
CA TYR A 458 28.62 10.71 24.17
C TYR A 458 28.60 12.23 24.18
N PHE A 459 27.56 12.86 23.62
CA PHE A 459 27.51 14.32 23.51
C PHE A 459 27.52 14.98 24.89
N ASN A 460 26.74 14.45 25.85
CA ASN A 460 26.75 14.89 27.25
C ASN A 460 28.16 14.86 27.89
N ASN A 461 29.01 13.89 27.53
CA ASN A 461 30.39 13.83 28.00
C ASN A 461 31.31 14.86 27.30
N VAL A 462 31.20 15.05 25.98
CA VAL A 462 32.14 15.90 25.22
C VAL A 462 31.77 17.38 25.15
N ASP A 463 30.51 17.76 25.38
CA ASP A 463 30.06 19.16 25.42
C ASP A 463 30.03 19.78 26.83
N GLY A 464 30.34 18.99 27.86
CA GLY A 464 30.36 19.43 29.26
C GLY A 464 29.01 19.36 29.97
N GLY A 465 28.05 18.60 29.42
CA GLY A 465 26.73 18.37 30.00
C GLY A 465 25.66 19.34 29.49
N VAL A 466 25.83 19.86 28.26
CA VAL A 466 24.86 20.70 27.56
C VAL A 466 23.76 19.83 26.92
N THR A 467 24.12 18.74 26.24
CA THR A 467 23.13 17.71 25.83
C THR A 467 22.51 17.09 27.09
N PRO A 468 21.17 17.10 27.24
CA PRO A 468 20.51 16.52 28.40
C PRO A 468 20.54 15.00 28.33
N ILE A 469 20.81 14.32 29.45
CA ILE A 469 20.73 12.86 29.57
C ILE A 469 19.27 12.36 29.73
N THR A 470 18.35 12.96 28.96
CA THR A 470 16.94 12.57 28.86
C THR A 470 16.75 11.85 27.54
N MET A 471 16.25 10.61 27.60
CA MET A 471 16.03 9.79 26.42
C MET A 471 14.56 9.85 26.02
N LEU A 472 14.27 9.82 24.71
CA LEU A 472 12.90 9.66 24.20
C LEU A 472 12.17 8.46 24.86
N PRO A 473 10.83 8.53 25.02
CA PRO A 473 10.04 7.43 25.59
C PRO A 473 9.89 6.24 24.63
N GLY A 474 9.41 5.12 25.16
CA GLY A 474 8.93 3.99 24.35
C GLY A 474 7.67 4.29 23.53
N LYS A 475 7.41 3.43 22.54
CA LYS A 475 6.12 3.33 21.81
C LYS A 475 4.97 3.12 22.82
N VAL A 476 3.79 3.69 22.55
CA VAL A 476 2.57 3.39 23.32
C VAL A 476 1.90 2.13 22.76
N THR A 477 1.24 1.35 23.62
CA THR A 477 0.50 0.11 23.24
C THR A 477 -0.99 0.28 23.52
N ASP A 478 -1.79 -0.77 23.26
CA ASP A 478 -3.21 -0.86 23.64
C ASP A 478 -4.06 0.29 23.04
N VAL A 479 -3.70 0.78 21.85
CA VAL A 479 -4.28 2.01 21.29
C VAL A 479 -5.65 1.74 20.66
N ARG A 480 -6.53 2.73 20.76
CA ARG A 480 -7.87 2.69 20.18
C ARG A 480 -8.42 4.08 19.90
N ALA A 481 -9.32 4.16 18.93
CA ALA A 481 -10.12 5.32 18.61
C ALA A 481 -11.61 4.95 18.74
N GLU A 482 -12.30 5.58 19.69
CA GLU A 482 -13.72 5.34 19.97
C GLU A 482 -14.55 6.62 19.75
N THR A 483 -15.60 6.53 18.95
CA THR A 483 -16.54 7.61 18.67
C THR A 483 -17.24 8.07 19.95
N ALA A 484 -17.06 9.35 20.30
CA ALA A 484 -17.69 10.00 21.45
C ALA A 484 -18.95 10.80 21.07
N GLY A 485 -19.10 11.10 19.78
CA GLY A 485 -20.25 11.76 19.15
C GLY A 485 -19.89 12.18 17.73
N ALA A 486 -20.85 12.70 16.96
CA ALA A 486 -20.68 12.99 15.53
C ALA A 486 -19.47 13.88 15.17
N ASP A 487 -19.06 14.80 16.05
CA ASP A 487 -17.90 15.69 15.83
C ASP A 487 -16.70 15.33 16.73
N SER A 488 -16.66 14.14 17.33
CA SER A 488 -15.66 13.82 18.37
C SER A 488 -15.28 12.34 18.51
N VAL A 489 -13.98 12.09 18.66
CA VAL A 489 -13.37 10.77 18.86
C VAL A 489 -12.49 10.80 20.11
N THR A 490 -12.62 9.80 20.98
CA THR A 490 -11.73 9.57 22.11
C THR A 490 -10.66 8.56 21.72
N VAL A 491 -9.42 9.04 21.62
CA VAL A 491 -8.25 8.18 21.43
C VAL A 491 -7.73 7.79 22.81
N SER A 492 -7.44 6.51 23.03
CA SER A 492 -6.91 5.96 24.29
C SER A 492 -5.72 5.03 24.02
N TRP A 493 -4.82 4.88 24.99
CA TRP A 493 -3.55 4.13 24.86
C TRP A 493 -2.96 3.77 26.24
N THR A 494 -2.10 2.76 26.30
CA THR A 494 -1.30 2.42 27.49
C THR A 494 0.02 3.22 27.54
N PRO A 495 0.31 3.95 28.64
CA PRO A 495 1.58 4.64 28.85
C PRO A 495 2.83 3.75 28.83
N PRO A 496 3.92 4.14 28.15
CA PRO A 496 5.14 3.33 28.04
C PRO A 496 5.91 3.26 29.37
N VAL A 497 6.33 2.05 29.74
CA VAL A 497 7.14 1.79 30.93
C VAL A 497 8.61 2.11 30.65
N ALA A 498 9.08 3.24 31.16
CA ALA A 498 10.48 3.66 31.10
C ALA A 498 11.42 2.70 31.86
N ASN A 499 12.50 2.27 31.21
CA ASN A 499 13.55 1.43 31.78
C ASN A 499 14.92 1.72 31.09
N THR A 500 15.89 0.81 31.14
CA THR A 500 17.20 0.97 30.46
C THR A 500 17.05 1.08 28.94
N TYR A 501 16.57 0.01 28.29
CA TYR A 501 16.37 -0.05 26.84
C TYR A 501 15.14 0.75 26.37
N ASN A 502 14.08 0.81 27.18
CA ASN A 502 12.83 1.51 26.85
C ASN A 502 12.85 3.02 27.19
N GLY A 503 14.02 3.60 27.44
CA GLY A 503 14.24 5.04 27.46
C GLY A 503 13.53 5.81 28.59
N GLY A 504 13.31 7.10 28.37
CA GLY A 504 12.88 8.03 29.41
C GLY A 504 11.37 8.02 29.68
N THR A 505 10.96 8.45 30.87
CA THR A 505 9.55 8.61 31.21
C THR A 505 8.87 9.64 30.30
N ALA A 506 7.67 9.33 29.83
CA ALA A 506 6.81 10.28 29.13
C ALA A 506 6.47 11.49 30.03
N THR A 507 6.36 12.67 29.44
CA THR A 507 5.89 13.88 30.15
C THR A 507 4.54 14.39 29.62
N GLY A 508 4.15 13.87 28.46
CA GLY A 508 2.88 14.03 27.78
C GLY A 508 2.90 13.15 26.53
N TYR A 509 1.94 13.37 25.66
CA TYR A 509 1.74 12.65 24.41
C TYR A 509 1.43 13.64 23.29
N ARG A 510 1.52 13.19 22.05
CA ARG A 510 0.94 13.89 20.91
C ARG A 510 0.11 12.90 20.11
N ILE A 511 -1.12 13.30 19.80
CA ILE A 511 -2.04 12.51 18.97
C ILE A 511 -2.04 13.15 17.59
N TYR A 512 -1.47 12.44 16.63
CA TYR A 512 -1.46 12.81 15.23
C TYR A 512 -2.76 12.34 14.57
N GLY A 513 -3.43 13.23 13.84
CA GLY A 513 -4.63 12.93 13.06
C GLY A 513 -4.37 12.90 11.55
N SER A 514 -5.21 12.20 10.80
CA SER A 514 -5.16 12.05 9.35
C SER A 514 -6.56 11.78 8.78
N THR A 515 -6.75 12.08 7.48
CA THR A 515 -7.95 11.74 6.69
C THR A 515 -7.61 10.81 5.50
N ASN A 516 -6.45 10.14 5.52
CA ASN A 516 -6.02 9.20 4.48
C ASN A 516 -5.18 8.03 5.03
N GLY A 517 -5.18 7.81 6.35
CA GLY A 517 -4.39 6.77 7.03
C GLY A 517 -2.88 6.98 7.11
N TYR A 518 -2.26 7.55 6.07
CA TYR A 518 -0.81 7.49 5.86
C TYR A 518 -0.08 8.82 6.10
N GLY A 519 -0.71 9.95 5.76
CA GLY A 519 -0.17 11.30 5.95
C GLY A 519 -0.84 12.01 7.12
N PHE A 520 -0.05 12.45 8.09
CA PHE A 520 -0.53 12.95 9.38
C PHE A 520 -0.27 14.44 9.59
N ASP A 521 -1.08 15.05 10.46
CA ASP A 521 -1.07 16.47 10.81
C ASP A 521 0.10 16.88 11.74
N GLY A 522 0.03 18.09 12.31
CA GLY A 522 0.98 18.57 13.32
C GLY A 522 0.80 18.00 14.73
N GLY A 523 -0.27 17.25 14.95
CA GLY A 523 -0.62 16.53 16.17
C GLY A 523 -1.00 17.40 17.38
N THR A 524 -2.09 17.01 18.04
CA THR A 524 -2.58 17.62 19.27
C THR A 524 -1.72 17.17 20.46
N PHE A 525 -1.04 18.11 21.12
CA PHE A 525 -0.24 17.84 22.32
C PHE A 525 -1.12 17.69 23.58
N VAL A 526 -0.92 16.60 24.31
CA VAL A 526 -1.66 16.23 25.53
C VAL A 526 -0.69 16.14 26.71
N ALA A 527 -0.85 17.00 27.71
CA ALA A 527 0.07 17.07 28.84
C ALA A 527 -0.13 15.95 29.88
N GLY A 528 0.97 15.51 30.49
CA GLY A 528 0.99 14.57 31.62
C GLY A 528 1.31 13.14 31.21
N GLY A 529 2.46 12.60 31.65
CA GLY A 529 2.91 11.23 31.36
C GLY A 529 2.15 10.10 32.07
N ALA A 530 1.00 10.41 32.67
CA ALA A 530 0.04 9.43 33.22
C ALA A 530 -1.35 9.60 32.59
N THR A 531 -1.47 10.44 31.55
CA THR A 531 -2.66 10.57 30.73
C THR A 531 -2.69 9.40 29.73
N ALA A 532 -3.81 8.69 29.69
CA ALA A 532 -4.00 7.47 28.89
C ALA A 532 -5.14 7.61 27.85
N SER A 533 -5.78 8.78 27.77
CA SER A 533 -6.79 9.07 26.76
C SER A 533 -7.02 10.57 26.58
N TYR A 534 -7.60 10.95 25.44
CA TYR A 534 -8.00 12.31 25.10
C TYR A 534 -9.11 12.31 24.04
N THR A 535 -10.10 13.18 24.20
CA THR A 535 -11.18 13.38 23.22
C THR A 535 -10.86 14.55 22.31
N LEU A 536 -10.68 14.28 21.01
CA LEU A 536 -10.68 15.31 19.97
C LEU A 536 -12.12 15.72 19.67
N THR A 537 -12.36 16.99 19.38
CA THR A 537 -13.71 17.58 19.24
C THR A 537 -13.73 18.67 18.17
N GLY A 538 -14.81 18.77 17.41
CA GLY A 538 -14.88 19.67 16.25
C GLY A 538 -14.21 19.08 15.02
N LEU A 539 -14.21 17.74 14.89
CA LEU A 539 -13.98 17.04 13.63
C LEU A 539 -15.15 17.35 12.68
N ASP A 540 -14.91 17.36 11.37
CA ASP A 540 -15.96 17.57 10.36
C ASP A 540 -16.56 16.21 10.00
N PRO A 541 -17.86 15.95 10.31
CA PRO A 541 -18.48 14.65 10.00
C PRO A 541 -18.56 14.39 8.48
N SER A 542 -18.38 15.41 7.64
CA SER A 542 -18.37 15.28 6.18
C SER A 542 -16.97 15.04 5.58
N ALA A 543 -15.94 14.87 6.43
CA ALA A 543 -14.58 14.52 6.01
C ALA A 543 -14.32 12.99 5.97
N GLY A 544 -15.29 12.16 6.34
CA GLY A 544 -15.17 10.70 6.27
C GLY A 544 -14.41 10.10 7.45
N ALA A 545 -13.61 9.07 7.18
CA ALA A 545 -12.80 8.37 8.15
C ALA A 545 -11.67 9.26 8.71
N TYR A 546 -11.54 9.24 10.03
CA TYR A 546 -10.42 9.84 10.74
C TYR A 546 -9.47 8.78 11.28
N TYR A 547 -8.18 8.99 11.06
CA TYR A 547 -7.12 8.07 11.42
C TYR A 547 -6.19 8.70 12.44
N PHE A 548 -5.83 7.96 13.48
CA PHE A 548 -5.04 8.47 14.59
C PHE A 548 -3.84 7.57 14.89
N LYS A 549 -2.73 8.21 15.29
CA LYS A 549 -1.61 7.54 15.95
C LYS A 549 -1.09 8.38 17.10
N VAL A 550 -0.54 7.74 18.11
CA VAL A 550 -0.09 8.38 19.35
C VAL A 550 1.41 8.21 19.52
N VAL A 551 2.10 9.29 19.88
CA VAL A 551 3.49 9.25 20.37
C VAL A 551 3.56 9.73 21.81
N ALA A 552 4.45 9.13 22.59
CA ALA A 552 4.85 9.62 23.91
C ALA A 552 6.02 10.60 23.78
N VAL A 553 5.99 11.71 24.54
CA VAL A 553 6.96 12.80 24.36
C VAL A 553 7.62 13.26 25.66
N ASN A 554 8.91 13.59 25.59
CA ASN A 554 9.65 14.26 26.66
C ASN A 554 10.80 15.13 26.10
N ALA A 555 11.60 15.76 26.97
CA ALA A 555 12.71 16.62 26.56
C ALA A 555 13.90 15.90 25.86
N GLY A 556 13.80 14.58 25.66
CA GLY A 556 14.72 13.78 24.85
C GLY A 556 14.26 13.61 23.40
N GLY A 557 12.97 13.75 23.11
CA GLY A 557 12.36 13.57 21.79
C GLY A 557 10.96 12.97 21.84
N GLU A 558 10.45 12.56 20.67
CA GLU A 558 9.19 11.80 20.52
C GLU A 558 9.48 10.30 20.30
N SER A 559 8.59 9.43 20.80
CA SER A 559 8.66 7.98 20.58
C SER A 559 8.42 7.60 19.11
N ALA A 560 8.53 6.31 18.78
CA ALA A 560 7.84 5.77 17.62
C ALA A 560 6.31 5.93 17.80
N GLY A 561 5.56 5.97 16.70
CA GLY A 561 4.11 5.97 16.74
C GLY A 561 3.56 4.63 17.21
N SER A 562 2.34 4.66 17.77
CA SER A 562 1.46 3.48 17.77
C SER A 562 1.19 2.99 16.33
N GLU A 563 0.49 1.86 16.22
CA GLU A 563 -0.29 1.55 15.02
C GLU A 563 -1.29 2.68 14.69
N VAL A 564 -1.86 2.62 13.50
CA VAL A 564 -2.93 3.52 13.06
C VAL A 564 -4.29 2.93 13.44
N VAL A 565 -5.10 3.73 14.14
CA VAL A 565 -6.48 3.38 14.50
C VAL A 565 -7.46 4.33 13.82
N ALA A 566 -8.50 3.78 13.18
CA ALA A 566 -9.52 4.53 12.47
C ALA A 566 -10.77 4.78 13.33
N ALA A 567 -11.52 5.84 13.04
CA ALA A 567 -12.90 6.01 13.47
C ALA A 567 -13.71 6.79 12.42
N LEU A 568 -14.97 6.39 12.21
CA LEU A 568 -15.97 7.15 11.43
C LEU A 568 -16.96 7.77 12.44
N PRO A 569 -16.78 9.04 12.85
CA PRO A 569 -17.60 9.64 13.88
C PRO A 569 -18.97 10.08 13.34
N ASN A 570 -20.04 9.43 13.80
CA ASN A 570 -21.43 9.84 13.50
C ASN A 570 -22.32 9.83 14.76
N ALA A 571 -23.57 10.27 14.62
CA ALA A 571 -24.57 10.35 15.70
C ALA A 571 -25.29 9.02 16.02
N GLY A 572 -24.96 7.95 15.30
CA GLY A 572 -25.63 6.65 15.37
C GLY A 572 -25.24 5.77 16.57
N PRO A 573 -25.79 4.55 16.66
CA PRO A 573 -25.25 3.50 17.52
C PRO A 573 -23.90 3.02 16.99
N LYS A 574 -23.01 2.53 17.87
CA LYS A 574 -21.75 1.87 17.47
C LYS A 574 -22.07 0.65 16.59
N GLY A 575 -21.72 0.71 15.30
CA GLY A 575 -22.03 -0.32 14.31
C GLY A 575 -20.95 -1.38 14.25
N ILE A 576 -19.72 -0.96 13.94
CA ILE A 576 -18.58 -1.84 13.67
C ILE A 576 -17.40 -1.52 14.59
N LEU A 577 -16.73 -2.57 15.09
CA LEU A 577 -15.39 -2.48 15.64
C LEU A 577 -14.40 -3.16 14.67
N ILE A 578 -13.40 -2.42 14.21
CA ILE A 578 -12.19 -2.98 13.63
C ILE A 578 -11.27 -3.36 14.79
N VAL A 579 -10.85 -4.63 14.85
CA VAL A 579 -9.80 -5.11 15.75
C VAL A 579 -8.57 -5.38 14.91
N ASN A 580 -7.50 -4.63 15.15
CA ASN A 580 -6.19 -5.03 14.67
C ASN A 580 -5.66 -6.12 15.61
N GLY A 581 -5.45 -7.31 15.07
CA GLY A 581 -4.76 -8.41 15.72
C GLY A 581 -3.69 -8.99 14.81
N PHE A 582 -3.00 -8.13 14.05
CA PHE A 582 -1.78 -8.45 13.33
C PHE A 582 -0.61 -7.71 13.99
N ASP A 583 0.11 -8.43 14.84
CA ASP A 583 1.23 -7.95 15.66
C ASP A 583 2.58 -8.50 15.15
N ARG A 584 2.57 -9.70 14.56
CA ARG A 584 3.72 -10.43 14.04
C ARG A 584 4.53 -9.59 13.07
N LEU A 585 5.73 -9.22 13.49
CA LEU A 585 6.78 -8.57 12.70
C LEU A 585 8.07 -9.42 12.73
N SER A 586 7.95 -10.63 12.21
CA SER A 586 8.97 -11.67 12.25
C SER A 586 9.86 -11.65 11.00
N ARG A 587 11.12 -12.07 11.16
CA ARG A 587 12.08 -12.13 10.04
C ARG A 587 11.66 -13.07 8.89
N GLN A 588 10.68 -13.95 9.12
CA GLN A 588 10.13 -14.85 8.11
C GLN A 588 9.46 -14.09 6.95
N GLN A 589 8.92 -12.91 7.25
CA GLN A 589 8.06 -12.09 6.38
C GLN A 589 8.87 -11.01 5.63
N ASN A 590 10.20 -11.06 5.74
CA ASN A 590 11.10 -10.09 5.11
C ASN A 590 11.12 -10.29 3.59
N PRO A 591 10.88 -9.27 2.76
CA PRO A 591 11.01 -9.39 1.31
C PRO A 591 12.42 -9.83 0.91
N VAL A 592 12.51 -10.86 0.07
CA VAL A 592 13.79 -11.50 -0.32
C VAL A 592 14.38 -10.85 -1.56
N GLN A 593 15.47 -10.11 -1.37
CA GLN A 593 16.14 -9.37 -2.44
C GLN A 593 17.55 -9.93 -2.70
N ALA A 594 17.81 -10.36 -3.94
CA ALA A 594 19.06 -11.05 -4.32
C ALA A 594 19.40 -12.31 -3.47
N GLY A 595 18.38 -12.92 -2.86
CA GLY A 595 18.51 -14.06 -1.95
C GLY A 595 18.81 -13.70 -0.50
N ALA A 596 18.91 -12.41 -0.16
CA ALA A 596 18.96 -11.92 1.22
C ALA A 596 17.59 -11.40 1.66
N GLU A 597 17.20 -11.73 2.89
CA GLU A 597 16.04 -11.14 3.56
C GLU A 597 16.35 -9.66 3.89
N ARG A 598 15.46 -8.74 3.51
CA ARG A 598 15.58 -7.29 3.77
C ARG A 598 14.64 -6.87 4.87
N VAL A 599 15.16 -6.21 5.91
CA VAL A 599 14.32 -5.83 7.06
C VAL A 599 13.65 -4.49 6.81
N ARG A 600 12.42 -4.58 6.32
CA ARG A 600 11.61 -3.47 5.83
C ARG A 600 10.19 -3.60 6.37
N PRO A 601 9.87 -3.09 7.59
CA PRO A 601 8.56 -3.32 8.22
C PRO A 601 7.36 -2.93 7.35
N ARG A 602 7.45 -1.83 6.58
CA ARG A 602 6.44 -1.42 5.59
C ARG A 602 6.24 -2.39 4.41
N GLN A 603 7.00 -3.48 4.34
CA GLN A 603 6.85 -4.59 3.39
C GLN A 603 6.61 -5.94 4.11
N SER A 604 6.14 -5.88 5.36
CA SER A 604 5.77 -7.01 6.21
C SER A 604 4.56 -6.59 7.06
N ASN A 605 4.79 -6.01 8.25
CA ASN A 605 3.76 -5.34 9.03
C ASN A 605 4.01 -3.82 9.13
N SER A 606 3.18 -3.04 8.45
CA SER A 606 3.22 -1.57 8.46
C SER A 606 2.56 -0.93 9.69
N PHE A 607 1.76 -1.70 10.42
CA PHE A 607 0.84 -1.25 11.47
C PHE A 607 -0.17 -0.17 11.00
N ASP A 608 -0.58 -0.18 9.72
CA ASP A 608 -1.63 0.71 9.19
C ASP A 608 -2.71 0.02 8.34
N TYR A 609 -2.84 -1.30 8.40
CA TYR A 609 -3.85 -2.07 7.63
C TYR A 609 -5.31 -1.86 8.05
N SER A 610 -5.56 -1.23 9.19
CA SER A 610 -6.90 -0.74 9.57
C SER A 610 -7.45 0.30 8.59
N VAL A 611 -6.57 0.96 7.82
CA VAL A 611 -6.91 1.97 6.82
C VAL A 611 -7.73 1.36 5.69
N GLN A 612 -7.20 0.33 5.04
CA GLN A 612 -7.86 -0.38 3.93
C GLN A 612 -9.26 -0.92 4.29
N VAL A 613 -9.46 -1.31 5.56
CA VAL A 613 -10.76 -1.76 6.08
C VAL A 613 -11.72 -0.59 6.26
N ALA A 614 -11.28 0.49 6.93
CA ALA A 614 -12.11 1.66 7.17
C ALA A 614 -12.51 2.38 5.86
N GLU A 615 -11.59 2.48 4.90
CA GLU A 615 -11.87 3.01 3.55
C GLU A 615 -12.99 2.22 2.85
N ALA A 616 -12.91 0.89 2.86
CA ALA A 616 -13.89 0.02 2.21
C ALA A 616 -15.26 0.05 2.90
N ILE A 617 -15.30 0.29 4.22
CA ILE A 617 -16.55 0.54 4.95
C ILE A 617 -17.11 1.92 4.60
N GLU A 618 -16.29 2.99 4.63
CA GLU A 618 -16.74 4.35 4.30
C GLU A 618 -17.32 4.44 2.90
N ALA A 619 -16.63 3.87 1.91
CA ALA A 619 -17.06 3.85 0.52
C ALA A 619 -18.35 3.03 0.29
N SER A 620 -18.72 2.16 1.23
CA SER A 620 -19.90 1.29 1.16
C SER A 620 -21.09 1.78 2.00
N SER A 621 -20.82 2.43 3.14
CA SER A 621 -21.79 2.80 4.18
C SER A 621 -21.26 3.96 5.04
N PRO A 622 -21.13 5.18 4.50
CA PRO A 622 -20.40 6.29 5.15
C PRO A 622 -21.04 6.78 6.47
N ASP A 623 -22.32 6.52 6.70
CA ASP A 623 -23.02 6.90 7.92
C ASP A 623 -22.79 5.94 9.11
N LEU A 624 -22.10 4.81 8.93
CA LEU A 624 -21.83 3.87 10.03
C LEU A 624 -20.84 4.44 11.05
N VAL A 625 -21.17 4.29 12.34
CA VAL A 625 -20.20 4.49 13.41
C VAL A 625 -19.26 3.29 13.44
N VAL A 626 -18.02 3.53 13.01
CA VAL A 626 -16.90 2.58 13.05
C VAL A 626 -15.89 3.06 14.08
N ASP A 627 -15.43 2.16 14.93
CA ASP A 627 -14.32 2.39 15.87
C ASP A 627 -13.21 1.38 15.61
N THR A 628 -11.98 1.66 16.05
CA THR A 628 -10.83 0.73 15.94
C THR A 628 -10.12 0.56 17.28
N ALA A 629 -9.65 -0.65 17.57
CA ALA A 629 -8.79 -0.96 18.71
C ALA A 629 -7.75 -2.04 18.37
N SER A 630 -6.64 -2.07 19.10
CA SER A 630 -5.81 -3.28 19.14
C SER A 630 -6.54 -4.43 19.85
N ASN A 631 -6.12 -5.65 19.54
CA ASN A 631 -6.53 -6.87 20.22
C ASN A 631 -6.26 -6.85 21.73
N GLU A 632 -5.14 -6.29 22.22
CA GLU A 632 -4.86 -6.27 23.66
C GLU A 632 -5.84 -5.37 24.42
N ALA A 633 -6.36 -4.30 23.80
CA ALA A 633 -7.43 -3.48 24.37
C ALA A 633 -8.75 -4.27 24.49
N VAL A 634 -8.99 -5.27 23.63
CA VAL A 634 -10.09 -6.24 23.75
C VAL A 634 -9.81 -7.27 24.85
N ILE A 635 -8.60 -7.85 24.90
CA ILE A 635 -8.17 -8.82 25.93
C ILE A 635 -8.23 -8.20 27.34
N ALA A 636 -7.81 -6.94 27.49
CA ALA A 636 -7.86 -6.19 28.74
C ALA A 636 -9.30 -5.91 29.22
N GLY A 637 -10.30 -6.03 28.34
CA GLY A 637 -11.69 -5.65 28.59
C GLY A 637 -11.92 -4.13 28.58
N ASP A 638 -10.97 -3.37 28.02
CA ASP A 638 -11.06 -1.93 27.81
C ASP A 638 -12.03 -1.60 26.65
N VAL A 639 -12.15 -2.51 25.67
CA VAL A 639 -13.17 -2.51 24.62
C VAL A 639 -13.99 -3.81 24.70
N LEU A 640 -15.31 -3.70 24.60
CA LEU A 640 -16.23 -4.85 24.66
C LEU A 640 -16.87 -5.10 23.30
N LEU A 641 -16.60 -6.29 22.71
CA LEU A 641 -17.18 -6.71 21.42
C LEU A 641 -18.72 -6.60 21.40
N SER A 642 -19.37 -6.89 22.53
CA SER A 642 -20.83 -6.80 22.70
C SER A 642 -21.43 -5.39 22.59
N ASN A 643 -20.61 -4.34 22.39
CA ASN A 643 -21.08 -2.99 22.14
C ASN A 643 -21.35 -2.71 20.64
N TYR A 644 -20.99 -3.64 19.74
CA TYR A 644 -21.01 -3.47 18.28
C TYR A 644 -21.86 -4.57 17.61
N GLN A 645 -22.57 -4.21 16.54
CA GLN A 645 -23.36 -5.16 15.75
C GLN A 645 -22.46 -6.16 15.03
N ALA A 646 -21.35 -5.68 14.47
CA ALA A 646 -20.32 -6.52 13.87
C ALA A 646 -18.91 -6.19 14.38
N VAL A 647 -18.02 -7.17 14.28
CA VAL A 647 -16.58 -7.07 14.52
C VAL A 647 -15.86 -7.47 13.23
N VAL A 648 -14.78 -6.75 12.93
CA VAL A 648 -13.91 -7.00 11.78
C VAL A 648 -12.51 -7.23 12.33
N TRP A 649 -12.04 -8.48 12.30
CA TRP A 649 -10.77 -8.87 12.90
C TRP A 649 -9.75 -9.11 11.79
N ILE A 650 -8.76 -8.23 11.68
CA ILE A 650 -7.63 -8.42 10.76
C ILE A 650 -6.51 -9.15 11.52
N SER A 651 -6.10 -10.29 10.97
CA SER A 651 -5.02 -11.13 11.49
C SER A 651 -3.79 -11.10 10.59
N GLY A 652 -3.85 -10.50 9.40
CA GLY A 652 -2.71 -10.40 8.48
C GLY A 652 -2.06 -11.76 8.20
N GLU A 653 -0.85 -11.96 8.71
CA GLU A 653 -0.13 -13.26 8.70
C GLU A 653 0.08 -13.84 10.10
N GLU A 654 -0.83 -13.65 11.05
CA GLU A 654 -0.66 -14.27 12.38
C GLU A 654 -0.56 -15.80 12.33
N SER A 655 0.30 -16.36 13.18
CA SER A 655 0.53 -17.81 13.25
C SER A 655 1.10 -18.23 14.61
N THR A 656 1.29 -19.54 14.79
CA THR A 656 1.74 -20.32 15.96
C THR A 656 2.90 -19.77 16.81
N VAL A 657 3.64 -18.75 16.37
CA VAL A 657 4.66 -18.08 17.19
C VAL A 657 4.03 -17.04 18.12
N ASP A 658 3.14 -16.23 17.57
CA ASP A 658 2.54 -15.06 18.21
C ASP A 658 1.05 -15.32 18.58
N SER A 659 0.42 -16.28 17.89
CA SER A 659 -0.91 -16.90 18.11
C SER A 659 -2.08 -16.14 17.49
N THR A 660 -2.67 -16.70 16.43
CA THR A 660 -3.71 -16.05 15.60
C THR A 660 -4.99 -15.72 16.34
N PHE A 661 -5.33 -16.55 17.33
CA PHE A 661 -6.31 -16.23 18.37
C PHE A 661 -5.83 -16.89 19.67
N ASP A 662 -5.44 -16.09 20.65
CA ASP A 662 -5.07 -16.51 22.01
C ASP A 662 -6.28 -17.10 22.78
N GLY A 663 -6.01 -17.80 23.89
CA GLY A 663 -7.06 -18.46 24.69
C GLY A 663 -8.09 -17.51 25.31
N ALA A 664 -7.77 -16.23 25.53
CA ALA A 664 -8.72 -15.21 25.93
C ALA A 664 -9.50 -14.66 24.71
N GLU A 665 -8.86 -14.42 23.58
CA GLU A 665 -9.52 -13.96 22.34
C GLU A 665 -10.51 -14.99 21.80
N GLN A 666 -10.10 -16.27 21.69
CA GLN A 666 -10.99 -17.41 21.38
C GLN A 666 -12.21 -17.42 22.31
N SER A 667 -12.01 -17.10 23.60
CA SER A 667 -13.08 -17.03 24.59
C SER A 667 -13.97 -15.80 24.38
N LEU A 668 -13.42 -14.63 24.04
CA LEU A 668 -14.18 -13.39 23.84
C LEU A 668 -15.00 -13.43 22.55
N VAL A 669 -14.37 -13.77 21.42
CA VAL A 669 -15.03 -13.91 20.12
C VAL A 669 -16.02 -15.07 20.11
N GLY A 670 -15.67 -16.21 20.73
CA GLY A 670 -16.57 -17.33 20.91
C GLY A 670 -17.82 -16.95 21.73
N ASN A 671 -17.68 -16.17 22.80
CA ASN A 671 -18.83 -15.65 23.54
C ASN A 671 -19.63 -14.62 22.73
N TYR A 672 -18.99 -13.76 21.94
CA TYR A 672 -19.66 -12.76 21.10
C TYR A 672 -20.57 -13.40 20.04
N LEU A 673 -20.05 -14.35 19.26
CA LEU A 673 -20.80 -15.11 18.26
C LEU A 673 -21.98 -15.89 18.89
N ASN A 674 -21.75 -16.54 20.04
CA ASN A 674 -22.79 -17.28 20.77
C ASN A 674 -23.90 -16.39 21.35
N ASN A 675 -23.68 -15.09 21.51
CA ASN A 675 -24.70 -14.12 21.97
C ASN A 675 -25.36 -13.34 20.82
N GLY A 676 -25.08 -13.70 19.56
CA GLY A 676 -25.77 -13.13 18.40
C GLY A 676 -24.98 -12.10 17.59
N GLY A 677 -23.69 -11.88 17.88
CA GLY A 677 -22.83 -10.95 17.14
C GLY A 677 -22.41 -11.46 15.77
N GLN A 678 -21.89 -10.55 14.93
CA GLN A 678 -21.48 -10.81 13.55
C GLN A 678 -19.96 -10.62 13.39
N LEU A 679 -19.26 -11.51 12.68
CA LEU A 679 -17.80 -11.45 12.54
C LEU A 679 -17.35 -11.54 11.09
N PHE A 680 -16.54 -10.59 10.64
CA PHE A 680 -15.60 -10.77 9.54
C PHE A 680 -14.22 -11.06 10.13
N VAL A 681 -13.50 -12.06 9.60
CA VAL A 681 -12.11 -12.35 9.97
C VAL A 681 -11.29 -12.70 8.72
N SER A 682 -10.06 -12.21 8.64
CA SER A 682 -9.16 -12.40 7.48
C SER A 682 -7.68 -12.46 7.87
N GLY A 683 -6.96 -13.41 7.28
CA GLY A 683 -5.51 -13.56 7.38
C GLY A 683 -5.02 -14.88 6.76
N THR A 684 -3.73 -15.03 6.52
CA THR A 684 -3.10 -16.35 6.26
C THR A 684 -2.88 -17.12 7.57
N GLU A 685 -2.44 -18.38 7.49
CA GLU A 685 -2.12 -19.28 8.62
C GLU A 685 -3.18 -19.48 9.74
N ILE A 686 -4.38 -18.88 9.69
CA ILE A 686 -5.45 -19.01 10.71
C ILE A 686 -5.86 -20.47 10.95
N GLY A 687 -6.00 -21.26 9.88
CA GLY A 687 -6.35 -22.67 9.95
C GLY A 687 -5.14 -23.54 10.29
N TRP A 688 -3.95 -23.16 9.81
CA TRP A 688 -2.70 -23.81 10.17
C TRP A 688 -2.41 -23.75 11.67
N ASP A 689 -2.46 -22.58 12.30
CA ASP A 689 -2.23 -22.44 13.75
C ASP A 689 -3.37 -23.09 14.56
N LEU A 690 -4.60 -22.63 14.34
CA LEU A 690 -5.70 -23.03 15.21
C LEU A 690 -6.09 -24.50 15.03
N ASP A 691 -6.11 -25.04 13.82
CA ASP A 691 -6.51 -26.42 13.55
C ASP A 691 -5.30 -27.36 13.41
N ALA A 692 -4.37 -27.08 12.48
CA ALA A 692 -3.29 -28.01 12.13
C ALA A 692 -2.20 -28.15 13.22
N GLN A 693 -1.82 -27.04 13.88
CA GLN A 693 -0.98 -27.05 15.08
C GLN A 693 -1.79 -27.20 16.39
N ALA A 694 -3.12 -27.17 16.27
CA ALA A 694 -4.10 -27.31 17.35
C ALA A 694 -4.04 -26.21 18.43
N GLY A 695 -3.71 -24.97 18.05
CA GLY A 695 -3.80 -23.79 18.92
C GLY A 695 -5.24 -23.48 19.38
N GLY A 696 -6.25 -23.89 18.60
CA GLY A 696 -7.65 -23.52 18.84
C GLY A 696 -8.69 -24.38 18.12
N THR A 697 -8.43 -25.66 17.81
CA THR A 697 -9.24 -26.49 16.90
C THR A 697 -10.75 -26.40 17.16
N THR A 698 -11.18 -26.48 18.42
CA THR A 698 -12.61 -26.37 18.77
C THR A 698 -13.19 -24.97 18.51
N PHE A 699 -12.43 -23.90 18.74
CA PHE A 699 -12.84 -22.55 18.37
C PHE A 699 -12.91 -22.40 16.83
N TYR A 700 -11.90 -22.89 16.10
CA TYR A 700 -11.89 -22.84 14.64
C TYR A 700 -13.06 -23.59 14.00
N ASN A 701 -13.30 -24.85 14.41
CA ASN A 701 -14.37 -25.68 13.86
C ASN A 701 -15.78 -25.24 14.32
N ASP A 702 -15.98 -24.96 15.63
CA ASP A 702 -17.32 -24.66 16.17
C ASP A 702 -17.68 -23.15 16.14
N SER A 703 -16.71 -22.23 16.12
CA SER A 703 -16.97 -20.78 16.11
C SER A 703 -16.64 -20.14 14.76
N LEU A 704 -15.44 -20.38 14.21
CA LEU A 704 -15.04 -19.87 12.87
C LEU A 704 -15.48 -20.78 11.70
N ARG A 705 -16.23 -21.85 11.99
CA ARG A 705 -16.97 -22.71 11.03
C ARG A 705 -16.14 -23.28 9.88
N ALA A 706 -14.84 -23.49 10.09
CA ALA A 706 -13.92 -23.99 9.08
C ALA A 706 -13.16 -25.25 9.54
N ASP A 707 -12.68 -26.02 8.56
CA ASP A 707 -11.83 -27.22 8.69
C ASP A 707 -10.60 -26.99 7.80
N TYR A 708 -9.40 -27.15 8.34
CA TYR A 708 -8.15 -26.95 7.61
C TYR A 708 -7.90 -28.09 6.60
N VAL A 709 -7.45 -27.74 5.38
CA VAL A 709 -7.17 -28.71 4.30
C VAL A 709 -5.71 -28.70 3.86
N SER A 710 -5.08 -27.53 3.71
CA SER A 710 -3.70 -27.40 3.23
C SER A 710 -3.12 -26.01 3.51
N ASP A 711 -1.88 -26.00 3.99
CA ASP A 711 -0.98 -24.88 4.33
C ASP A 711 -0.96 -23.71 3.33
N ASP A 712 -1.08 -24.02 2.03
CA ASP A 712 -0.76 -23.08 0.95
C ASP A 712 -1.54 -23.41 -0.33
N ALA A 713 -2.37 -22.47 -0.76
CA ALA A 713 -3.15 -22.54 -2.00
C ALA A 713 -2.31 -22.47 -3.29
N ASN A 714 -1.04 -22.05 -3.23
CA ASN A 714 -0.13 -21.82 -4.36
C ASN A 714 -0.72 -20.85 -5.42
N THR A 715 -1.53 -19.87 -5.00
CA THR A 715 -2.09 -18.83 -5.87
C THR A 715 -2.66 -17.65 -5.07
N TYR A 716 -2.44 -16.45 -5.58
CA TYR A 716 -2.94 -15.18 -5.02
C TYR A 716 -4.25 -14.71 -5.66
N ASN A 717 -5.02 -15.63 -6.26
CA ASN A 717 -6.20 -15.33 -7.08
C ASN A 717 -7.43 -16.05 -6.55
N VAL A 718 -8.55 -15.35 -6.42
CA VAL A 718 -9.80 -15.88 -5.87
C VAL A 718 -11.02 -15.49 -6.70
N ALA A 719 -12.07 -16.32 -6.63
CA ALA A 719 -13.35 -16.05 -7.27
C ALA A 719 -14.55 -16.50 -6.42
N GLY A 720 -15.66 -15.78 -6.58
CA GLY A 720 -16.93 -16.04 -5.93
C GLY A 720 -17.44 -17.46 -6.12
N ALA A 721 -17.84 -18.12 -5.03
CA ALA A 721 -18.59 -19.35 -5.12
C ALA A 721 -20.03 -19.11 -5.61
N VAL A 722 -20.57 -20.05 -6.39
CA VAL A 722 -21.96 -19.95 -6.88
C VAL A 722 -22.94 -20.11 -5.72
N GLY A 723 -23.88 -19.17 -5.58
CA GLY A 723 -24.80 -19.07 -4.46
C GLY A 723 -24.23 -18.41 -3.20
N SER A 724 -23.02 -17.83 -3.27
CA SER A 724 -22.40 -17.08 -2.17
C SER A 724 -22.60 -15.57 -2.32
N ILE A 725 -22.36 -14.82 -1.24
CA ILE A 725 -22.42 -13.35 -1.27
C ILE A 725 -21.43 -12.76 -2.28
N PHE A 726 -20.29 -13.43 -2.52
CA PHE A 726 -19.28 -12.98 -3.48
C PHE A 726 -19.49 -13.50 -4.90
N GLU A 727 -20.62 -14.14 -5.24
CA GLU A 727 -20.85 -14.67 -6.59
C GLU A 727 -20.61 -13.59 -7.66
N GLY A 728 -19.79 -13.93 -8.66
CA GLY A 728 -19.40 -13.02 -9.74
C GLY A 728 -18.21 -12.11 -9.46
N LEU A 729 -17.68 -12.03 -8.24
CA LEU A 729 -16.36 -11.41 -8.01
C LEU A 729 -15.23 -12.34 -8.50
N SER A 730 -14.15 -11.74 -8.99
CA SER A 730 -12.88 -12.40 -9.29
C SER A 730 -11.77 -11.36 -9.15
N PHE A 731 -10.87 -11.54 -8.19
CA PHE A 731 -9.83 -10.57 -7.83
C PHE A 731 -8.57 -11.28 -7.32
N SER A 732 -7.52 -10.48 -7.08
CA SER A 732 -6.23 -10.96 -6.59
C SER A 732 -5.84 -10.24 -5.29
N PHE A 733 -5.14 -10.94 -4.42
CA PHE A 733 -4.40 -10.38 -3.30
C PHE A 733 -2.90 -10.33 -3.61
N ASP A 734 -2.13 -9.63 -2.78
CA ASP A 734 -0.73 -9.29 -3.08
C ASP A 734 0.24 -10.48 -2.99
N ASP A 735 1.19 -10.52 -3.94
CA ASP A 735 2.29 -11.48 -4.06
C ASP A 735 3.65 -10.85 -3.67
N GLY A 736 3.61 -9.90 -2.72
CA GLY A 736 4.77 -9.14 -2.26
C GLY A 736 5.22 -8.04 -3.21
N THR A 737 4.37 -7.62 -4.15
CA THR A 737 4.69 -6.58 -5.13
C THR A 737 4.14 -5.20 -4.77
N LEU A 738 3.17 -5.09 -3.86
CA LEU A 738 2.54 -3.82 -3.47
C LEU A 738 2.71 -3.48 -1.97
N PHE A 739 2.27 -4.38 -1.10
CA PHE A 739 2.23 -4.24 0.36
C PHE A 739 3.16 -5.27 1.00
N TYR A 740 2.83 -6.56 0.94
CA TYR A 740 3.57 -7.68 1.53
C TYR A 740 3.15 -9.00 0.89
N ASP A 741 4.03 -10.01 0.91
CA ASP A 741 3.75 -11.33 0.34
C ASP A 741 2.84 -12.09 1.30
N ALA A 742 1.57 -12.30 0.92
CA ALA A 742 0.59 -13.00 1.75
C ALA A 742 0.88 -14.51 1.75
N ASP A 743 1.99 -14.88 2.39
CA ASP A 743 2.61 -16.19 2.40
C ASP A 743 1.72 -17.22 3.13
N PHE A 744 1.69 -18.46 2.63
CA PHE A 744 0.87 -19.57 3.14
C PHE A 744 -0.64 -19.28 3.25
N PRO A 745 -1.32 -18.89 2.14
CA PRO A 745 -2.77 -18.67 2.12
C PRO A 745 -3.50 -20.02 2.25
N ASP A 746 -4.13 -20.20 3.41
CA ASP A 746 -4.70 -21.46 3.89
C ASP A 746 -5.82 -21.96 2.96
N VAL A 747 -5.86 -23.27 2.68
CA VAL A 747 -6.98 -23.92 1.99
C VAL A 747 -7.94 -24.51 3.01
N ILE A 748 -9.19 -24.05 2.97
CA ILE A 748 -10.22 -24.39 3.98
C ILE A 748 -11.46 -25.05 3.38
N THR A 749 -12.27 -25.69 4.23
CA THR A 749 -13.61 -26.20 3.89
C THR A 749 -14.61 -25.99 5.04
N GLU A 750 -15.89 -26.25 4.79
CA GLU A 750 -17.03 -25.74 5.55
C GLU A 750 -17.46 -26.67 6.69
N LEU A 751 -17.67 -26.13 7.89
CA LEU A 751 -18.26 -26.84 9.04
C LEU A 751 -19.48 -26.13 9.63
N GLY A 752 -20.20 -26.84 10.52
CA GLY A 752 -21.28 -26.30 11.35
C GLY A 752 -22.52 -25.76 10.63
N GLY A 753 -22.60 -25.92 9.30
CA GLY A 753 -23.65 -25.35 8.45
C GLY A 753 -23.20 -24.15 7.62
N ALA A 754 -21.91 -23.80 7.61
CA ALA A 754 -21.34 -22.85 6.68
C ALA A 754 -21.45 -23.31 5.21
N THR A 755 -21.23 -22.36 4.30
CA THR A 755 -21.16 -22.55 2.86
C THR A 755 -19.93 -21.83 2.30
N ARG A 756 -19.45 -22.23 1.12
CA ARG A 756 -18.27 -21.59 0.52
C ARG A 756 -18.58 -20.16 0.11
N ALA A 757 -17.68 -19.25 0.43
CA ALA A 757 -17.76 -17.86 0.03
C ALA A 757 -16.86 -17.57 -1.19
N LEU A 758 -15.58 -17.98 -1.13
CA LEU A 758 -14.59 -17.84 -2.21
C LEU A 758 -13.88 -19.16 -2.51
N ASN A 759 -13.40 -19.31 -3.74
CA ASN A 759 -12.50 -20.39 -4.17
C ASN A 759 -11.17 -19.80 -4.64
N TYR A 760 -10.06 -20.49 -4.39
CA TYR A 760 -8.79 -20.21 -5.05
C TYR A 760 -8.82 -20.59 -6.52
N VAL A 761 -8.22 -19.75 -7.37
CA VAL A 761 -8.16 -19.89 -8.83
C VAL A 761 -6.71 -20.15 -9.24
N GLY A 762 -6.45 -21.29 -9.89
CA GLY A 762 -5.09 -21.77 -10.10
C GLY A 762 -4.53 -22.49 -8.87
N GLY A 763 -3.21 -22.61 -8.77
CA GLY A 763 -2.53 -23.26 -7.64
C GLY A 763 -3.02 -24.68 -7.36
N ALA A 764 -3.26 -24.98 -6.08
CA ALA A 764 -3.95 -26.16 -5.59
C ALA A 764 -5.48 -26.06 -5.76
N GLY A 765 -6.02 -24.85 -5.86
CA GLY A 765 -7.45 -24.55 -5.74
C GLY A 765 -7.99 -24.85 -4.33
N GLY A 766 -9.31 -24.86 -4.18
CA GLY A 766 -9.97 -25.15 -2.90
C GLY A 766 -10.79 -23.98 -2.39
N GLY A 767 -11.11 -23.97 -1.09
CA GLY A 767 -11.86 -22.88 -0.45
C GLY A 767 -10.91 -21.82 0.07
N ALA A 768 -11.15 -20.56 -0.30
CA ALA A 768 -10.40 -19.39 0.15
C ALA A 768 -11.17 -18.57 1.20
N ALA A 769 -12.49 -18.75 1.27
CA ALA A 769 -13.32 -18.18 2.32
C ALA A 769 -14.60 -19.00 2.52
N ILE A 770 -15.16 -18.96 3.72
CA ILE A 770 -16.50 -19.48 4.04
C ILE A 770 -17.43 -18.37 4.56
N GLN A 771 -18.73 -18.59 4.46
CA GLN A 771 -19.77 -17.77 5.05
C GLN A 771 -20.75 -18.64 5.86
N TYR A 772 -21.30 -18.08 6.93
CA TYR A 772 -22.30 -18.74 7.76
C TYR A 772 -23.37 -17.75 8.22
N ASP A 773 -24.63 -18.15 8.06
CA ASP A 773 -25.80 -17.49 8.64
C ASP A 773 -26.53 -18.50 9.53
N SER A 774 -26.89 -18.10 10.73
CA SER A 774 -27.67 -18.90 11.68
C SER A 774 -29.18 -18.94 11.37
N GLY A 775 -29.66 -18.11 10.45
CA GLY A 775 -31.09 -17.79 10.29
C GLY A 775 -31.63 -16.91 11.43
N ALA A 776 -30.72 -16.20 12.10
CA ALA A 776 -30.91 -15.28 13.21
C ALA A 776 -29.81 -14.20 13.12
N SER A 777 -29.41 -13.57 14.24
CA SER A 777 -28.43 -12.47 14.17
C SER A 777 -26.97 -12.91 14.03
N THR A 778 -26.58 -14.11 14.49
CA THR A 778 -25.20 -14.60 14.33
C THR A 778 -24.90 -14.85 12.86
N LYS A 779 -23.95 -14.09 12.30
CA LYS A 779 -23.41 -14.26 10.95
C LYS A 779 -21.88 -14.21 10.98
N LEU A 780 -21.24 -14.85 10.00
CA LEU A 780 -19.79 -14.98 9.93
C LEU A 780 -19.32 -14.99 8.48
N VAL A 781 -18.21 -14.31 8.22
CA VAL A 781 -17.37 -14.46 7.03
C VAL A 781 -15.94 -14.70 7.51
N ASN A 782 -15.29 -15.74 6.99
CA ASN A 782 -13.93 -16.13 7.36
C ASN A 782 -13.10 -16.31 6.08
N PHE A 783 -12.09 -15.47 5.89
CA PHE A 783 -11.14 -15.51 4.78
C PHE A 783 -9.82 -16.14 5.24
N ALA A 784 -9.27 -17.03 4.42
CA ALA A 784 -7.99 -17.70 4.64
C ALA A 784 -6.81 -16.98 3.95
N PHE A 785 -7.00 -15.69 3.68
CA PHE A 785 -6.00 -14.73 3.22
C PHE A 785 -6.39 -13.34 3.78
N PRO A 786 -5.47 -12.36 3.83
CA PRO A 786 -5.75 -11.03 4.39
C PRO A 786 -6.71 -10.23 3.49
N PHE A 787 -7.49 -9.32 4.07
CA PHE A 787 -8.36 -8.43 3.28
C PHE A 787 -7.59 -7.21 2.75
N GLU A 788 -6.69 -6.69 3.59
CA GLU A 788 -5.83 -5.54 3.34
C GLU A 788 -4.89 -5.70 2.14
N THR A 789 -4.55 -6.94 1.76
CA THR A 789 -3.70 -7.25 0.60
C THR A 789 -4.46 -7.37 -0.71
N ILE A 790 -5.80 -7.24 -0.73
CA ILE A 790 -6.56 -7.18 -1.99
C ILE A 790 -6.11 -5.94 -2.77
N THR A 791 -5.53 -6.20 -3.94
CA THR A 791 -4.64 -5.29 -4.70
C THR A 791 -5.30 -4.05 -5.30
N SER A 792 -6.61 -3.89 -5.11
CA SER A 792 -7.47 -2.91 -5.77
C SER A 792 -8.51 -2.36 -4.79
N ASP A 793 -8.55 -1.04 -4.65
CA ASP A 793 -9.48 -0.34 -3.73
C ASP A 793 -10.94 -0.59 -4.13
N ALA A 794 -11.19 -0.72 -5.44
CA ALA A 794 -12.49 -1.06 -5.99
C ALA A 794 -12.91 -2.50 -5.62
N ASP A 795 -11.98 -3.45 -5.62
CA ASP A 795 -12.25 -4.83 -5.20
C ASP A 795 -12.39 -4.95 -3.67
N ARG A 796 -11.60 -4.21 -2.88
CA ARG A 796 -11.80 -4.07 -1.42
C ARG A 796 -13.21 -3.55 -1.12
N THR A 797 -13.63 -2.48 -1.79
CA THR A 797 -14.99 -1.91 -1.67
C THR A 797 -16.07 -2.91 -2.13
N ALA A 798 -15.88 -3.56 -3.28
CA ALA A 798 -16.85 -4.53 -3.81
C ALA A 798 -16.96 -5.82 -3.00
N VAL A 799 -15.92 -6.20 -2.24
CA VAL A 799 -15.98 -7.26 -1.22
C VAL A 799 -16.70 -6.73 0.02
N PHE A 800 -16.27 -5.61 0.60
CA PHE A 800 -16.78 -5.17 1.90
C PHE A 800 -18.24 -4.71 1.86
N SER A 801 -18.67 -4.05 0.77
CA SER A 801 -20.09 -3.74 0.51
C SER A 801 -20.99 -4.98 0.63
N ARG A 802 -20.54 -6.14 0.14
CA ARG A 802 -21.31 -7.39 0.25
C ARG A 802 -21.21 -8.08 1.61
N VAL A 803 -20.16 -7.80 2.39
CA VAL A 803 -20.09 -8.20 3.81
C VAL A 803 -21.09 -7.38 4.63
N LEU A 804 -21.22 -6.08 4.36
CA LEU A 804 -22.14 -5.17 5.05
C LEU A 804 -23.61 -5.50 4.76
N ASP A 805 -23.98 -5.67 3.48
CA ASP A 805 -25.30 -6.17 3.08
C ASP A 805 -25.62 -7.53 3.73
N PHE A 806 -24.67 -8.47 3.69
CA PHE A 806 -24.83 -9.76 4.37
C PHE A 806 -25.01 -9.63 5.89
N PHE A 807 -24.43 -8.62 6.53
CA PHE A 807 -24.54 -8.35 7.97
C PHE A 807 -25.75 -7.46 8.35
N ASP A 808 -26.69 -7.23 7.42
CA ASP A 808 -27.89 -6.40 7.63
C ASP A 808 -27.56 -4.92 7.94
N PHE A 809 -26.44 -4.40 7.39
CA PHE A 809 -26.17 -2.95 7.35
C PHE A 809 -26.70 -2.33 6.05
N GLU A 810 -27.12 -1.07 6.12
CA GLU A 810 -27.51 -0.30 4.94
C GLU A 810 -26.26 0.08 4.12
N VAL A 811 -26.30 -0.18 2.81
CA VAL A 811 -25.20 0.07 1.88
C VAL A 811 -25.59 1.11 0.82
N THR A 812 -24.76 2.15 0.69
CA THR A 812 -24.82 3.12 -0.40
C THR A 812 -24.19 2.52 -1.65
N LEU A 813 -24.98 1.76 -2.41
CA LEU A 813 -24.55 1.20 -3.69
C LEU A 813 -24.25 2.34 -4.69
N SER A 814 -23.16 2.20 -5.44
CA SER A 814 -22.70 3.15 -6.45
C SER A 814 -22.92 2.62 -7.87
N ASP A 815 -23.00 3.52 -8.86
CA ASP A 815 -23.14 3.18 -10.27
C ASP A 815 -21.92 2.38 -10.75
N VAL A 816 -22.15 1.16 -11.25
CA VAL A 816 -21.10 0.27 -11.75
C VAL A 816 -20.72 0.68 -13.16
N GLU A 817 -19.53 1.28 -13.32
CA GLU A 817 -18.89 1.48 -14.63
C GLU A 817 -17.71 0.51 -14.80
N LEU A 818 -17.80 -0.38 -15.78
CA LEU A 818 -16.74 -1.32 -16.16
C LEU A 818 -16.24 -1.00 -17.58
N ILE A 819 -14.94 -1.09 -17.80
CA ILE A 819 -14.30 -1.02 -19.13
C ILE A 819 -13.39 -2.23 -19.27
N LEU A 820 -13.51 -2.98 -20.36
CA LEU A 820 -12.83 -4.25 -20.61
C LEU A 820 -12.20 -4.23 -22.00
N ASP A 821 -10.87 -4.34 -22.13
CA ASP A 821 -10.14 -4.37 -23.42
C ASP A 821 -9.75 -5.81 -23.80
N ASN A 822 -9.28 -5.99 -25.03
CA ASN A 822 -8.89 -7.29 -25.57
C ASN A 822 -7.49 -7.78 -25.16
N ASP A 823 -6.74 -6.98 -24.38
CA ASP A 823 -5.43 -7.34 -23.81
C ASP A 823 -5.42 -7.48 -22.28
N ASP A 824 -6.57 -7.29 -21.60
CA ASP A 824 -6.80 -7.67 -20.19
C ASP A 824 -6.50 -9.16 -19.92
N GLY A 825 -6.62 -10.01 -20.95
CA GLY A 825 -6.28 -11.42 -20.89
C GLY A 825 -7.29 -12.29 -20.11
N SER A 826 -7.02 -13.60 -20.06
CA SER A 826 -7.92 -14.57 -19.42
C SER A 826 -7.81 -14.49 -17.89
N PRO A 827 -8.93 -14.42 -17.13
CA PRO A 827 -10.29 -14.77 -17.55
C PRO A 827 -11.14 -13.63 -18.12
N ILE A 828 -10.72 -12.37 -18.01
CA ILE A 828 -11.51 -11.19 -18.41
C ILE A 828 -11.81 -11.23 -19.91
N TYR A 829 -10.80 -11.35 -20.76
CA TYR A 829 -10.92 -11.52 -22.21
C TYR A 829 -10.48 -12.92 -22.68
N ALA A 830 -11.32 -13.57 -23.48
CA ALA A 830 -11.06 -14.91 -24.03
C ALA A 830 -11.48 -15.02 -25.50
N GLU A 831 -10.68 -15.76 -26.29
CA GLU A 831 -10.92 -15.97 -27.72
C GLU A 831 -11.10 -17.45 -28.07
N THR A 832 -11.98 -17.72 -29.04
CA THR A 832 -12.04 -19.00 -29.75
C THR A 832 -11.83 -18.82 -31.26
N GLY A 833 -11.36 -19.87 -31.93
CA GLY A 833 -11.15 -19.86 -33.39
C GLY A 833 -9.81 -19.27 -33.81
N SER A 834 -9.80 -18.32 -34.74
CA SER A 834 -8.57 -17.76 -35.33
C SER A 834 -8.67 -16.24 -35.49
N TRP A 835 -8.16 -15.55 -34.48
CA TRP A 835 -8.01 -14.09 -34.45
C TRP A 835 -6.60 -13.65 -34.84
N SER A 836 -6.40 -12.35 -35.03
CA SER A 836 -5.10 -11.75 -35.36
C SER A 836 -4.99 -10.35 -34.76
N THR A 837 -3.83 -10.01 -34.21
CA THR A 837 -3.51 -8.65 -33.76
C THR A 837 -3.40 -7.69 -34.95
N ALA A 838 -3.93 -6.49 -34.84
CA ALA A 838 -3.74 -5.44 -35.81
C ALA A 838 -2.41 -4.66 -35.61
N GLY A 839 -1.87 -4.13 -36.71
CA GLY A 839 -0.72 -3.21 -36.69
C GLY A 839 -1.10 -1.73 -36.54
N ASN A 840 -2.35 -1.44 -36.21
CA ASN A 840 -2.89 -0.11 -35.92
C ASN A 840 -3.46 -0.11 -34.51
N THR A 841 -3.45 1.03 -33.82
CA THR A 841 -3.96 1.13 -32.45
C THR A 841 -5.48 1.01 -32.34
N GLY A 842 -5.97 0.46 -31.24
CA GLY A 842 -7.39 0.33 -30.85
C GLY A 842 -7.81 1.37 -29.81
N PHE A 843 -8.60 0.94 -28.83
CA PHE A 843 -8.84 1.62 -27.56
C PHE A 843 -7.51 1.99 -26.87
N ASN A 844 -7.50 3.06 -26.07
CA ASN A 844 -6.37 3.59 -25.28
C ASN A 844 -4.96 3.67 -25.94
N GLY A 845 -4.84 3.48 -27.26
CA GLY A 845 -3.56 3.30 -27.94
C GLY A 845 -3.00 1.86 -27.97
N THR A 846 -3.71 0.86 -27.41
CA THR A 846 -3.37 -0.58 -27.41
C THR A 846 -3.57 -1.21 -28.80
N SER A 847 -3.51 -2.53 -28.94
CA SER A 847 -3.65 -3.22 -30.25
C SER A 847 -4.92 -4.07 -30.35
N TYR A 848 -5.82 -3.72 -31.27
CA TYR A 848 -7.09 -4.43 -31.42
C TYR A 848 -6.98 -5.80 -32.14
N ARG A 849 -7.98 -6.65 -31.92
CA ARG A 849 -8.09 -8.02 -32.46
C ARG A 849 -9.06 -8.08 -33.65
N PHE A 850 -8.78 -8.92 -34.66
CA PHE A 850 -9.70 -9.13 -35.78
C PHE A 850 -9.80 -10.59 -36.25
N ALA A 851 -11.00 -10.97 -36.72
CA ALA A 851 -11.29 -12.28 -37.32
C ALA A 851 -12.08 -12.12 -38.64
N PRO A 852 -11.97 -13.07 -39.60
CA PRO A 852 -12.74 -13.01 -40.85
C PRO A 852 -14.25 -13.18 -40.61
N ALA A 853 -15.07 -12.40 -41.31
CA ALA A 853 -16.53 -12.53 -41.25
C ALA A 853 -16.99 -13.90 -41.79
N GLY A 854 -17.86 -14.58 -41.05
CA GLY A 854 -18.30 -15.94 -41.33
C GLY A 854 -17.30 -17.05 -40.90
N ALA A 855 -16.24 -16.72 -40.17
CA ALA A 855 -15.35 -17.72 -39.56
C ALA A 855 -15.89 -18.21 -38.22
N ALA A 856 -15.69 -19.48 -37.89
CA ALA A 856 -16.00 -20.01 -36.56
C ALA A 856 -14.95 -19.50 -35.54
N ALA A 857 -15.15 -18.28 -35.07
CA ALA A 857 -14.30 -17.58 -34.11
C ALA A 857 -15.15 -16.62 -33.27
N THR A 858 -14.82 -16.53 -31.99
CA THR A 858 -15.51 -15.64 -31.03
C THR A 858 -14.52 -14.90 -30.15
N ALA A 859 -14.91 -13.73 -29.66
CA ALA A 859 -14.20 -12.96 -28.64
C ALA A 859 -15.19 -12.67 -27.50
N GLN A 860 -14.79 -12.91 -26.27
CA GLN A 860 -15.66 -12.87 -25.10
C GLN A 860 -15.02 -12.01 -24.00
N TRP A 861 -15.75 -11.02 -23.52
CA TRP A 861 -15.43 -10.26 -22.31
C TRP A 861 -16.32 -10.77 -21.17
N ASN A 862 -15.73 -11.10 -20.03
CA ASN A 862 -16.40 -11.60 -18.83
C ASN A 862 -16.32 -10.55 -17.72
N PHE A 863 -17.39 -10.42 -16.94
CA PHE A 863 -17.50 -9.43 -15.87
C PHE A 863 -18.40 -9.92 -14.74
N GLY A 864 -18.35 -9.25 -13.59
CA GLY A 864 -19.28 -9.45 -12.48
C GLY A 864 -20.15 -8.23 -12.27
N LEU A 865 -21.41 -8.42 -11.89
CA LEU A 865 -22.26 -7.34 -11.38
C LEU A 865 -22.62 -7.60 -9.91
N PRO A 866 -22.41 -6.64 -8.99
CA PRO A 866 -22.71 -6.80 -7.57
C PRO A 866 -24.21 -6.86 -7.28
N PHE A 867 -25.03 -6.20 -8.09
CA PHE A 867 -26.48 -6.15 -7.96
C PHE A 867 -27.18 -6.41 -9.30
N ALA A 868 -28.50 -6.64 -9.24
CA ALA A 868 -29.36 -6.65 -10.41
C ALA A 868 -29.76 -5.21 -10.78
N GLY A 869 -29.80 -4.89 -12.08
CA GLY A 869 -30.10 -3.54 -12.55
C GLY A 869 -30.13 -3.43 -14.08
N GLN A 870 -30.74 -2.36 -14.59
CA GLN A 870 -30.74 -2.08 -16.02
C GLN A 870 -29.43 -1.40 -16.43
N GLY A 871 -28.59 -2.09 -17.20
CA GLY A 871 -27.28 -1.58 -17.63
C GLY A 871 -27.24 -1.21 -19.10
N GLU A 872 -26.64 -0.06 -19.43
CA GLU A 872 -26.29 0.29 -20.82
C GLU A 872 -24.93 -0.32 -21.18
N VAL A 873 -24.88 -1.09 -22.28
CA VAL A 873 -23.63 -1.68 -22.80
C VAL A 873 -23.18 -0.90 -24.03
N PHE A 874 -21.90 -0.54 -24.05
CA PHE A 874 -21.21 0.11 -25.16
C PHE A 874 -20.07 -0.77 -25.68
N VAL A 875 -19.71 -0.57 -26.93
CA VAL A 875 -18.48 -1.11 -27.54
C VAL A 875 -17.71 0.00 -28.23
N GLN A 876 -16.39 -0.08 -28.22
CA GLN A 876 -15.50 0.74 -29.04
C GLN A 876 -14.81 -0.17 -30.06
N PHE A 877 -14.40 0.37 -31.20
CA PHE A 877 -13.63 -0.37 -32.21
C PHE A 877 -12.97 0.58 -33.22
N ARG A 878 -11.86 0.14 -33.84
CA ARG A 878 -11.39 0.81 -35.07
C ARG A 878 -12.23 0.44 -36.29
N SER A 879 -12.95 1.43 -36.81
CA SER A 879 -13.82 1.34 -37.98
C SER A 879 -13.07 1.05 -39.30
N GLY A 880 -13.82 0.84 -40.40
CA GLY A 880 -13.23 0.79 -41.73
C GLY A 880 -14.13 0.20 -42.82
N SER A 881 -13.83 0.49 -44.09
CA SER A 881 -14.64 0.05 -45.24
C SER A 881 -14.66 -1.47 -45.46
N ASN A 882 -13.76 -2.23 -44.84
CA ASN A 882 -13.68 -3.68 -44.87
C ASN A 882 -14.29 -4.38 -43.64
N ARG A 883 -14.74 -3.63 -42.63
CA ARG A 883 -15.40 -4.20 -41.45
C ARG A 883 -16.80 -4.72 -41.79
N THR A 884 -17.33 -5.59 -40.95
CA THR A 884 -18.73 -6.03 -40.95
C THR A 884 -19.69 -4.84 -40.75
N SER A 885 -20.80 -4.80 -41.49
CA SER A 885 -21.90 -3.84 -41.21
C SER A 885 -22.92 -4.40 -40.23
N ASP A 886 -22.81 -5.69 -39.95
CA ASP A 886 -23.74 -6.48 -39.19
C ASP A 886 -22.88 -7.35 -38.26
N THR A 887 -22.12 -6.71 -37.36
CA THR A 887 -21.29 -7.36 -36.34
C THR A 887 -22.18 -7.81 -35.20
N VAL A 888 -22.20 -9.11 -34.92
CA VAL A 888 -23.10 -9.74 -33.94
C VAL A 888 -22.45 -9.80 -32.57
N TYR A 889 -23.14 -9.21 -31.59
CA TYR A 889 -22.81 -9.31 -30.17
C TYR A 889 -23.94 -10.05 -29.45
N GLN A 890 -23.58 -10.96 -28.54
CA GLN A 890 -24.47 -11.69 -27.65
C GLN A 890 -24.19 -11.23 -26.22
N ILE A 891 -25.22 -10.77 -25.50
CA ILE A 891 -25.13 -10.22 -24.15
C ILE A 891 -25.80 -11.21 -23.21
N ASP A 892 -25.05 -11.77 -22.27
CA ASP A 892 -25.62 -12.59 -21.19
C ASP A 892 -26.14 -11.69 -20.07
N THR A 893 -27.46 -11.68 -19.91
CA THR A 893 -28.15 -10.92 -18.85
C THR A 893 -28.25 -11.70 -17.53
N GLY A 894 -27.98 -13.00 -17.54
CA GLY A 894 -28.37 -13.95 -16.49
C GLY A 894 -29.84 -14.37 -16.54
N GLY A 895 -30.72 -13.60 -17.19
CA GLY A 895 -32.08 -14.03 -17.59
C GLY A 895 -32.11 -14.77 -18.92
N GLY A 896 -31.09 -14.56 -19.77
CA GLY A 896 -30.92 -15.17 -21.07
C GLY A 896 -29.90 -14.42 -21.93
N ILE A 897 -29.63 -14.95 -23.13
CA ILE A 897 -28.76 -14.30 -24.12
C ILE A 897 -29.58 -13.38 -25.02
N GLU A 898 -29.33 -12.07 -24.95
CA GLU A 898 -29.80 -11.12 -25.94
C GLU A 898 -28.81 -11.01 -27.10
N THR A 899 -29.27 -10.66 -28.31
CA THR A 899 -28.42 -10.57 -29.51
C THR A 899 -28.63 -9.24 -30.22
N VAL A 900 -27.58 -8.43 -30.30
CA VAL A 900 -27.55 -7.14 -31.00
C VAL A 900 -26.65 -7.22 -32.23
N SER A 901 -26.86 -6.34 -33.22
CA SER A 901 -25.99 -6.23 -34.39
C SER A 901 -25.77 -4.78 -34.79
N ILE A 902 -24.50 -4.38 -34.91
CA ILE A 902 -24.09 -3.01 -35.24
C ILE A 902 -23.11 -2.96 -36.42
N SER A 903 -22.92 -1.77 -36.99
CA SER A 903 -22.04 -1.56 -38.14
C SER A 903 -20.67 -1.03 -37.70
N GLN A 904 -19.63 -1.85 -37.83
CA GLN A 904 -18.23 -1.43 -37.57
C GLN A 904 -17.60 -0.61 -38.72
N LYS A 905 -18.41 -0.07 -39.64
CA LYS A 905 -17.94 0.71 -40.81
C LYS A 905 -17.87 2.22 -40.57
N THR A 906 -18.44 2.69 -39.47
CA THR A 906 -18.51 4.10 -39.04
C THR A 906 -17.98 4.22 -37.61
N ASP A 907 -18.06 5.40 -37.00
CA ASP A 907 -17.92 5.55 -35.53
C ASP A 907 -16.56 5.10 -34.99
N ASP A 908 -15.48 5.58 -35.63
CA ASP A 908 -14.09 5.25 -35.30
C ASP A 908 -13.68 5.69 -33.89
N LEU A 909 -13.35 4.73 -33.02
CA LEU A 909 -12.89 4.96 -31.64
C LEU A 909 -13.79 5.89 -30.82
N VAL A 910 -15.10 5.66 -30.88
CA VAL A 910 -16.08 6.22 -29.94
C VAL A 910 -16.92 5.09 -29.32
N TRP A 911 -17.46 5.32 -28.13
CA TRP A 911 -18.38 4.38 -27.49
C TRP A 911 -19.72 4.33 -28.25
N VAL A 912 -20.03 3.18 -28.84
CA VAL A 912 -21.28 2.88 -29.54
C VAL A 912 -22.14 2.00 -28.63
N SER A 913 -23.30 2.51 -28.23
CA SER A 913 -24.26 1.74 -27.42
C SER A 913 -24.84 0.56 -28.22
N LEU A 914 -24.87 -0.61 -27.59
CA LEU A 914 -25.62 -1.79 -28.01
C LEU A 914 -27.07 -1.74 -27.49
N GLY A 915 -27.32 -1.01 -26.40
CA GLY A 915 -28.63 -0.85 -25.77
C GLY A 915 -28.58 -0.98 -24.25
N ASN A 916 -29.76 -0.87 -23.62
CA ASN A 916 -29.98 -1.16 -22.21
C ASN A 916 -30.47 -2.60 -22.05
N PHE A 917 -29.96 -3.30 -21.04
CA PHE A 917 -30.28 -4.70 -20.73
C PHE A 917 -30.57 -4.87 -19.24
N ASP A 918 -31.62 -5.62 -18.89
CA ASP A 918 -31.96 -5.91 -17.50
C ASP A 918 -31.09 -7.07 -16.98
N PHE A 919 -29.98 -6.76 -16.31
CA PHE A 919 -29.07 -7.74 -15.74
C PHE A 919 -29.51 -8.20 -14.35
N SER A 920 -29.29 -9.49 -14.04
CA SER A 920 -29.23 -9.97 -12.66
C SER A 920 -27.78 -10.02 -12.15
N ALA A 921 -27.59 -9.97 -10.82
CA ALA A 921 -26.28 -10.02 -10.16
C ALA A 921 -25.49 -11.32 -10.41
N GLY A 922 -24.16 -11.26 -10.35
CA GLY A 922 -23.25 -12.40 -10.57
C GLY A 922 -22.43 -12.29 -11.87
N ALA A 923 -21.83 -13.40 -12.29
CA ALA A 923 -20.92 -13.45 -13.44
C ALA A 923 -21.66 -13.39 -14.79
N ARG A 924 -21.31 -12.46 -15.65
CA ARG A 924 -21.92 -12.18 -16.96
C ARG A 924 -20.86 -12.15 -18.07
N SER A 925 -21.30 -12.16 -19.32
CA SER A 925 -20.40 -12.07 -20.48
C SER A 925 -21.02 -11.36 -21.68
N ILE A 926 -20.17 -10.76 -22.49
CA ILE A 926 -20.49 -10.21 -23.80
C ILE A 926 -19.62 -10.94 -24.83
N LEU A 927 -20.24 -11.52 -25.85
CA LEU A 927 -19.62 -12.40 -26.84
C LEU A 927 -19.83 -11.85 -28.26
N LEU A 928 -18.74 -11.47 -28.93
CA LEU A 928 -18.74 -11.18 -30.35
C LEU A 928 -18.61 -12.48 -31.15
N ASP A 929 -19.61 -12.78 -31.98
CA ASP A 929 -19.63 -13.94 -32.88
C ASP A 929 -19.23 -13.52 -34.31
N ALA A 930 -17.96 -13.77 -34.69
CA ALA A 930 -17.47 -13.46 -36.04
C ALA A 930 -18.07 -14.37 -37.13
N GLY A 931 -18.66 -15.51 -36.75
CA GLY A 931 -19.31 -16.47 -37.64
C GLY A 931 -20.73 -16.08 -38.00
N ALA A 932 -21.47 -15.47 -37.08
CA ALA A 932 -22.75 -14.82 -37.34
C ALA A 932 -22.59 -13.44 -38.00
N SER A 933 -21.46 -12.75 -37.75
CA SER A 933 -21.18 -11.40 -38.26
C SER A 933 -21.05 -11.33 -39.80
N SER A 934 -21.64 -10.31 -40.42
CA SER A 934 -21.73 -10.23 -41.88
C SER A 934 -21.65 -8.81 -42.50
N GLY A 935 -21.86 -8.75 -43.82
CA GLY A 935 -21.82 -7.50 -44.60
C GLY A 935 -20.43 -6.90 -44.86
N GLY A 936 -19.36 -7.52 -44.34
CA GLY A 936 -17.97 -7.07 -44.49
C GLY A 936 -16.99 -8.22 -44.73
N SER A 937 -15.71 -7.98 -44.46
CA SER A 937 -14.63 -8.97 -44.57
C SER A 937 -14.06 -9.41 -43.23
N VAL A 938 -14.07 -8.55 -42.21
CA VAL A 938 -13.59 -8.84 -40.85
C VAL A 938 -14.49 -8.21 -39.79
N ALA A 939 -14.62 -8.87 -38.64
CA ALA A 939 -15.16 -8.30 -37.41
C ALA A 939 -14.02 -7.96 -36.44
N ILE A 940 -14.27 -7.02 -35.52
CA ILE A 940 -13.27 -6.43 -34.63
C ILE A 940 -13.66 -6.59 -33.16
N ALA A 941 -12.75 -7.15 -32.38
CA ALA A 941 -12.74 -7.03 -30.93
C ALA A 941 -11.69 -5.96 -30.55
N ASP A 942 -12.05 -5.12 -29.59
CA ASP A 942 -11.33 -3.94 -29.10
C ASP A 942 -11.82 -3.83 -27.63
N ALA A 943 -12.41 -2.73 -27.19
CA ALA A 943 -12.99 -2.59 -25.84
C ALA A 943 -14.52 -2.63 -25.74
N VAL A 944 -15.02 -3.06 -24.59
CA VAL A 944 -16.41 -3.02 -24.09
C VAL A 944 -16.49 -2.04 -22.91
N ARG A 945 -17.64 -1.38 -22.72
CA ARG A 945 -17.96 -0.63 -21.50
C ARG A 945 -19.37 -0.97 -21.03
N ILE A 946 -19.57 -1.24 -19.74
CA ILE A 946 -20.88 -1.48 -19.14
C ILE A 946 -21.13 -0.40 -18.09
N VAL A 947 -22.33 0.18 -18.07
CA VAL A 947 -22.78 1.12 -17.03
C VAL A 947 -24.09 0.61 -16.44
N VAL A 948 -24.10 0.19 -15.18
CA VAL A 948 -25.30 -0.26 -14.45
C VAL A 948 -25.51 0.67 -13.25
N PRO A 949 -26.55 1.54 -13.27
CA PRO A 949 -26.84 2.41 -12.13
C PRO A 949 -27.16 1.62 -10.87
N ALA A 950 -26.87 2.22 -9.72
CA ALA A 950 -27.18 1.64 -8.41
C ALA A 950 -28.68 1.31 -8.27
N PRO A 951 -29.05 0.21 -7.59
CA PRO A 951 -30.42 -0.02 -7.18
C PRO A 951 -30.79 1.07 -6.17
N VAL A 952 -31.86 1.83 -6.45
CA VAL A 952 -32.31 2.88 -5.52
C VAL A 952 -32.86 2.22 -4.27
N THR A 953 -32.11 2.28 -3.17
CA THR A 953 -32.43 1.71 -1.87
C THR A 953 -33.61 2.45 -1.24
N GLY A 954 -34.76 1.79 -1.24
CA GLY A 954 -36.01 2.34 -0.73
C GLY A 954 -37.22 1.71 -1.40
N ASN A 955 -38.43 2.09 -0.97
CA ASN A 955 -39.67 1.57 -1.53
C ASN A 955 -40.67 2.70 -1.88
N GLY A 956 -41.07 2.74 -3.15
CA GLY A 956 -42.09 3.64 -3.68
C GLY A 956 -43.53 3.09 -3.65
N ASP A 957 -43.74 1.82 -3.28
CA ASP A 957 -45.08 1.29 -2.92
C ASP A 957 -45.36 1.70 -1.46
N PHE A 958 -46.07 2.82 -1.31
CA PHE A 958 -46.35 3.44 -0.02
C PHE A 958 -47.66 2.93 0.60
N ASP A 959 -48.68 2.60 -0.19
CA ASP A 959 -49.93 2.03 0.35
C ASP A 959 -50.02 0.50 0.39
N ALA A 960 -48.92 -0.16 0.01
CA ALA A 960 -48.61 -1.59 0.17
C ALA A 960 -49.59 -2.53 -0.58
N ASP A 961 -50.04 -2.06 -1.73
CA ASP A 961 -51.03 -2.70 -2.61
C ASP A 961 -50.36 -3.64 -3.64
N GLY A 962 -49.09 -3.39 -3.98
CA GLY A 962 -48.25 -4.25 -4.81
C GLY A 962 -47.99 -3.77 -6.24
N ASP A 963 -48.46 -2.57 -6.62
CA ASP A 963 -47.86 -1.81 -7.71
C ASP A 963 -47.38 -0.40 -7.26
N ILE A 964 -46.86 0.42 -8.18
CA ILE A 964 -46.32 1.75 -7.87
C ILE A 964 -47.00 2.74 -8.82
N ASP A 965 -47.84 3.60 -8.26
CA ASP A 965 -48.95 4.28 -8.93
C ASP A 965 -49.03 5.78 -8.54
N GLY A 966 -50.03 6.50 -9.10
CA GLY A 966 -50.41 7.82 -8.63
C GLY A 966 -50.98 7.85 -7.20
N SER A 967 -51.39 6.71 -6.64
CA SER A 967 -51.86 6.57 -5.25
C SER A 967 -50.72 6.73 -4.25
N ASP A 968 -49.55 6.21 -4.58
CA ASP A 968 -48.27 6.39 -3.87
C ASP A 968 -47.76 7.81 -3.96
N PHE A 969 -47.75 8.41 -5.15
CA PHE A 969 -47.44 9.83 -5.28
C PHE A 969 -48.39 10.70 -4.44
N LEU A 970 -49.65 10.27 -4.25
CA LEU A 970 -50.60 10.89 -3.34
C LEU A 970 -50.36 10.53 -1.86
N ALA A 971 -49.67 9.44 -1.51
CA ALA A 971 -49.19 9.15 -0.16
C ALA A 971 -48.02 10.06 0.22
N TRP A 972 -46.96 10.06 -0.59
CA TRP A 972 -45.85 11.00 -0.48
C TRP A 972 -46.30 12.46 -0.41
N GLN A 973 -47.20 12.89 -1.31
CA GLN A 973 -47.73 14.26 -1.29
C GLN A 973 -48.57 14.59 -0.04
N ARG A 974 -49.07 13.59 0.71
CA ARG A 974 -49.75 13.79 2.00
C ARG A 974 -48.76 13.90 3.16
N GLY A 975 -47.64 13.19 3.13
CA GLY A 975 -46.61 13.25 4.17
C GLY A 975 -45.62 14.40 4.02
N PHE A 976 -45.33 14.86 2.79
CA PHE A 976 -44.26 15.80 2.47
C PHE A 976 -44.13 16.98 3.45
N GLY A 977 -42.99 17.05 4.15
CA GLY A 977 -42.71 17.96 5.26
C GLY A 977 -42.96 17.38 6.66
N THR A 978 -43.23 16.08 6.78
CA THR A 978 -43.15 15.32 8.04
C THR A 978 -41.68 15.01 8.32
N MET A 979 -41.25 15.14 9.59
CA MET A 979 -39.84 15.00 9.97
C MET A 979 -39.70 14.20 11.29
N GLY A 980 -38.74 13.29 11.35
CA GLY A 980 -38.37 12.52 12.56
C GLY A 980 -39.42 11.55 13.12
N THR A 981 -40.52 11.29 12.39
CA THR A 981 -41.62 10.38 12.81
C THR A 981 -42.40 9.76 11.64
N ALA A 982 -41.88 9.82 10.42
CA ALA A 982 -42.55 9.26 9.25
C ALA A 982 -42.48 7.72 9.26
N THR A 983 -43.15 7.15 8.28
CA THR A 983 -43.26 5.70 8.02
C THR A 983 -43.56 5.54 6.53
N LEU A 984 -43.23 4.40 5.92
CA LEU A 984 -43.54 4.09 4.52
C LEU A 984 -44.98 4.49 4.11
N GLU A 985 -45.99 4.16 4.91
CA GLU A 985 -47.42 4.54 4.71
C GLU A 985 -47.70 6.05 4.56
N GLN A 986 -46.72 6.90 4.90
CA GLN A 986 -46.78 8.36 4.85
C GLN A 986 -45.95 8.95 3.71
N GLY A 987 -45.12 8.16 3.02
CA GLY A 987 -44.24 8.62 1.93
C GLY A 987 -42.74 8.55 2.19
N ASP A 988 -42.33 7.97 3.31
CA ASP A 988 -40.94 7.75 3.73
C ASP A 988 -40.39 6.54 2.98
N ALA A 989 -39.71 6.79 1.87
CA ALA A 989 -39.26 5.78 0.92
C ALA A 989 -37.86 5.27 1.27
N ASN A 990 -37.00 6.14 1.81
CA ASN A 990 -35.63 5.81 2.20
C ASN A 990 -35.54 5.21 3.62
N GLY A 991 -36.52 5.43 4.49
CA GLY A 991 -36.53 4.96 5.88
C GLY A 991 -35.97 5.97 6.90
N ASP A 992 -35.61 7.19 6.48
CA ASP A 992 -34.93 8.19 7.33
C ASP A 992 -35.85 8.88 8.36
N THR A 993 -37.14 8.51 8.38
CA THR A 993 -38.22 9.04 9.22
C THR A 993 -38.69 10.46 8.87
N ASN A 994 -38.33 10.98 7.71
CA ASN A 994 -38.88 12.20 7.12
C ASN A 994 -39.76 11.87 5.89
N VAL A 995 -40.28 12.89 5.22
CA VAL A 995 -40.88 12.77 3.88
C VAL A 995 -40.51 14.04 3.11
N ASP A 996 -39.54 13.98 2.20
CA ASP A 996 -39.05 15.15 1.47
C ASP A 996 -38.84 14.96 -0.05
N ALA A 997 -37.78 15.53 -0.63
CA ALA A 997 -37.49 15.46 -2.06
C ALA A 997 -36.82 14.15 -2.48
N ASP A 998 -36.15 13.45 -1.58
CA ASP A 998 -35.33 12.30 -1.96
C ASP A 998 -36.19 11.01 -2.01
N ASP A 999 -37.22 10.91 -1.16
CA ASP A 999 -38.32 9.94 -1.32
C ASP A 999 -39.03 10.04 -2.67
N LEU A 1000 -39.17 11.28 -3.16
CA LEU A 1000 -39.79 11.53 -4.46
C LEU A 1000 -38.91 11.02 -5.59
N VAL A 1001 -37.58 11.02 -5.44
CA VAL A 1001 -36.65 10.45 -6.43
C VAL A 1001 -36.77 8.92 -6.44
N ILE A 1002 -36.91 8.28 -5.27
CA ILE A 1002 -37.19 6.84 -5.16
C ILE A 1002 -38.50 6.50 -5.86
N TRP A 1003 -39.62 7.16 -5.50
CA TRP A 1003 -40.91 6.93 -6.17
C TRP A 1003 -40.85 7.20 -7.68
N GLN A 1004 -40.26 8.31 -8.13
CA GLN A 1004 -40.18 8.64 -9.57
C GLN A 1004 -39.40 7.59 -10.35
N THR A 1005 -38.30 7.07 -9.80
CA THR A 1005 -37.45 6.09 -10.47
C THR A 1005 -38.14 4.74 -10.53
N GLN A 1006 -38.73 4.27 -9.43
CA GLN A 1006 -39.42 2.98 -9.39
C GLN A 1006 -40.74 3.01 -10.20
N TYR A 1007 -41.48 4.13 -10.23
CA TYR A 1007 -42.63 4.35 -11.10
C TYR A 1007 -42.28 4.29 -12.60
N ALA A 1008 -41.12 4.83 -13.00
CA ALA A 1008 -40.63 4.72 -14.37
C ALA A 1008 -40.38 3.26 -14.76
N THR A 1009 -39.74 2.47 -13.89
CA THR A 1009 -39.50 1.03 -14.10
C THR A 1009 -40.80 0.24 -14.18
N ALA A 1010 -41.74 0.47 -13.25
CA ALA A 1010 -43.05 -0.19 -13.23
C ALA A 1010 -43.87 0.08 -14.51
N THR A 1011 -43.89 1.34 -14.99
CA THR A 1011 -44.62 1.70 -16.22
C THR A 1011 -44.00 1.11 -17.49
N VAL A 1012 -42.67 0.91 -17.53
CA VAL A 1012 -42.00 0.17 -18.64
C VAL A 1012 -42.39 -1.31 -18.63
N LEU A 1013 -42.38 -1.97 -17.46
CA LEU A 1013 -42.81 -3.36 -17.29
C LEU A 1013 -44.29 -3.56 -17.67
N ALA A 1014 -45.17 -2.62 -17.30
CA ALA A 1014 -46.58 -2.63 -17.69
C ALA A 1014 -46.76 -2.49 -19.22
N LEU A 1015 -45.96 -1.66 -19.87
CA LEU A 1015 -45.97 -1.53 -21.34
C LEU A 1015 -45.49 -2.82 -22.02
N ALA A 1016 -44.39 -3.42 -21.56
CA ALA A 1016 -43.85 -4.67 -22.11
C ALA A 1016 -44.84 -5.85 -21.97
N THR A 1017 -45.44 -6.03 -20.79
CA THR A 1017 -46.46 -7.07 -20.53
C THR A 1017 -47.75 -6.82 -21.32
N SER A 1018 -48.14 -5.56 -21.56
CA SER A 1018 -49.26 -5.24 -22.45
C SER A 1018 -48.99 -5.62 -23.91
N ALA A 1019 -47.75 -5.45 -24.40
CA ALA A 1019 -47.35 -5.85 -25.75
C ALA A 1019 -47.32 -7.38 -25.91
N ALA A 1020 -46.81 -8.11 -24.92
CA ALA A 1020 -46.86 -9.58 -24.90
C ALA A 1020 -48.31 -10.11 -24.84
N SER A 1021 -49.19 -9.43 -24.10
CA SER A 1021 -50.63 -9.74 -24.04
C SER A 1021 -51.34 -9.46 -25.37
N ALA A 1022 -50.96 -8.39 -26.09
CA ALA A 1022 -51.47 -8.11 -27.43
C ALA A 1022 -51.11 -9.23 -28.42
N ILE A 1023 -49.83 -9.64 -28.45
CA ILE A 1023 -49.31 -10.70 -29.32
C ILE A 1023 -50.01 -12.05 -29.08
N THR A 1024 -50.31 -12.39 -27.83
CA THR A 1024 -51.05 -13.63 -27.51
C THR A 1024 -52.54 -13.54 -27.87
N SER A 1025 -53.15 -12.35 -27.79
CA SER A 1025 -54.58 -12.15 -28.06
C SER A 1025 -55.02 -12.39 -29.51
N GLU A 1026 -54.17 -12.10 -30.51
CA GLU A 1026 -54.51 -12.32 -31.94
C GLU A 1026 -54.66 -13.81 -32.32
N SER A 1027 -54.22 -14.73 -31.46
CA SER A 1027 -54.09 -16.16 -31.80
C SER A 1027 -55.35 -17.02 -31.62
N THR A 1028 -56.44 -16.51 -31.02
CA THR A 1028 -57.53 -17.39 -30.50
C THR A 1028 -58.93 -17.22 -31.10
N ASP A 1029 -59.29 -16.11 -31.76
CA ASP A 1029 -60.67 -15.87 -32.23
C ASP A 1029 -60.92 -16.14 -33.74
N THR A 1030 -60.64 -17.36 -34.20
CA THR A 1030 -60.97 -17.80 -35.58
C THR A 1030 -61.61 -19.19 -35.69
N GLN A 1031 -62.27 -19.68 -34.63
CA GLN A 1031 -63.08 -20.92 -34.69
C GLN A 1031 -64.56 -20.77 -34.28
N ARG A 1032 -65.23 -19.65 -34.63
CA ARG A 1032 -66.71 -19.60 -34.64
C ARG A 1032 -67.32 -18.43 -35.43
N LEU A 1033 -67.45 -18.56 -36.76
CA LEU A 1033 -68.74 -18.33 -37.47
C LEU A 1033 -68.67 -18.65 -38.97
N ASP A 1034 -69.77 -19.20 -39.47
CA ASP A 1034 -69.93 -19.86 -40.76
C ASP A 1034 -69.82 -18.99 -42.03
N THR A 1035 -69.11 -19.52 -43.03
CA THR A 1035 -69.72 -20.04 -44.27
C THR A 1035 -70.80 -19.19 -44.97
N GLN A 1036 -70.63 -17.87 -45.09
CA GLN A 1036 -71.51 -17.02 -45.94
C GLN A 1036 -70.85 -16.38 -47.17
N LEU A 1037 -69.52 -16.24 -47.22
CA LEU A 1037 -68.81 -15.68 -48.39
C LEU A 1037 -68.51 -16.70 -49.50
N LEU A 1038 -68.98 -17.95 -49.34
CA LEU A 1038 -68.93 -19.00 -50.36
C LEU A 1038 -70.07 -18.85 -51.40
N SER A 1039 -70.24 -17.63 -51.91
CA SER A 1039 -71.28 -17.27 -52.90
C SER A 1039 -70.85 -16.21 -53.94
N ALA A 1040 -69.61 -15.71 -53.89
CA ALA A 1040 -69.09 -14.73 -54.84
C ALA A 1040 -68.21 -15.37 -55.94
N LEU A 1041 -68.64 -15.23 -57.20
CA LEU A 1041 -67.81 -15.28 -58.41
C LEU A 1041 -67.12 -16.61 -58.79
N ALA A 1042 -67.85 -17.73 -58.70
CA ALA A 1042 -67.59 -18.87 -59.57
C ALA A 1042 -68.04 -18.59 -61.03
N GLN A 1043 -67.22 -17.91 -61.85
CA GLN A 1043 -67.42 -17.93 -63.32
C GLN A 1043 -66.16 -17.62 -64.17
N ARG A 1044 -65.91 -18.53 -65.13
CA ARG A 1044 -65.08 -18.43 -66.35
C ARG A 1044 -63.54 -18.58 -66.23
N VAL A 1045 -62.83 -19.31 -67.12
CA VAL A 1045 -63.05 -20.65 -67.75
C VAL A 1045 -61.80 -21.05 -68.56
N SER A 1046 -61.29 -22.29 -68.38
CA SER A 1046 -60.44 -23.13 -69.28
C SER A 1046 -59.14 -22.54 -69.90
N LEU A 1047 -57.99 -23.23 -69.94
CA LEU A 1047 -57.71 -24.47 -70.71
C LEU A 1047 -56.45 -25.21 -70.20
N ILE A 1048 -56.24 -26.47 -70.62
CA ILE A 1048 -55.12 -27.36 -70.22
C ILE A 1048 -54.49 -28.05 -71.44
N PRO A 1049 -53.14 -28.12 -71.54
CA PRO A 1049 -52.43 -29.41 -71.69
C PRO A 1049 -51.32 -29.56 -70.62
N LYS A 1050 -51.18 -30.69 -69.89
CA LYS A 1050 -50.40 -31.90 -70.24
C LYS A 1050 -48.91 -31.65 -70.58
N SER A 1051 -47.93 -32.37 -70.02
CA SER A 1051 -47.91 -33.45 -68.99
C SER A 1051 -46.49 -33.51 -68.33
N THR A 1052 -45.95 -34.53 -67.61
CA THR A 1052 -46.09 -36.01 -67.63
C THR A 1052 -45.52 -36.65 -66.33
N ALA A 1053 -45.46 -37.99 -66.25
CA ALA A 1053 -44.93 -38.83 -65.17
C ALA A 1053 -43.36 -38.86 -65.12
N SER A 1054 -42.65 -39.52 -64.19
CA SER A 1054 -42.94 -40.68 -63.31
C SER A 1054 -41.96 -40.69 -62.08
N GLN A 1055 -41.86 -41.62 -61.11
CA GLN A 1055 -42.33 -43.02 -61.01
C GLN A 1055 -42.64 -43.52 -59.56
N ARG A 1056 -41.79 -44.41 -58.99
CA ARG A 1056 -41.91 -45.22 -57.73
C ARG A 1056 -40.46 -45.61 -57.29
N SER A 1057 -40.13 -46.22 -56.14
CA SER A 1057 -40.89 -47.10 -55.22
C SER A 1057 -40.24 -47.30 -53.82
N ASN A 1058 -41.10 -47.70 -52.87
CA ASN A 1058 -40.95 -48.28 -51.51
C ASN A 1058 -39.71 -49.16 -51.14
N HIS A 1059 -39.64 -49.44 -49.82
CA HIS A 1059 -39.07 -50.62 -49.10
C HIS A 1059 -37.60 -50.55 -48.59
N ASN A 1060 -37.22 -51.18 -47.45
CA ASN A 1060 -37.91 -51.54 -46.18
C ASN A 1060 -36.90 -52.14 -45.16
N PHE A 1061 -37.29 -52.24 -43.87
CA PHE A 1061 -36.74 -53.15 -42.82
C PHE A 1061 -35.32 -52.82 -42.25
N VAL A 1062 -35.07 -52.69 -40.92
CA VAL A 1062 -35.11 -53.65 -39.77
C VAL A 1062 -33.85 -54.53 -39.69
N ALA A 1063 -33.21 -54.87 -38.54
CA ALA A 1063 -33.03 -54.33 -37.17
C ALA A 1063 -32.08 -55.30 -36.39
N ARG A 1064 -31.77 -55.04 -35.10
CA ARG A 1064 -31.28 -56.02 -34.06
C ARG A 1064 -29.77 -56.45 -34.15
N GLU A 1065 -28.97 -56.38 -33.06
CA GLU A 1065 -28.84 -57.24 -31.84
C GLU A 1065 -28.16 -58.62 -32.12
N THR A 1066 -27.17 -59.18 -31.38
CA THR A 1066 -26.17 -58.71 -30.36
C THR A 1066 -25.09 -59.83 -30.10
N VAL A 1067 -24.02 -59.54 -29.32
CA VAL A 1067 -23.25 -60.46 -28.40
C VAL A 1067 -22.22 -61.51 -28.94
N GLN A 1068 -21.00 -61.49 -28.34
CA GLN A 1068 -19.96 -62.52 -27.96
C GLN A 1068 -19.85 -63.89 -28.72
N GLU A 1069 -18.69 -64.57 -28.94
CA GLU A 1069 -17.24 -64.38 -28.63
C GLU A 1069 -16.36 -65.33 -29.56
N ALA A 1070 -15.13 -65.88 -29.34
CA ALA A 1070 -14.25 -66.10 -28.16
C ALA A 1070 -12.73 -66.38 -28.50
N VAL A 1071 -11.83 -66.04 -27.55
CA VAL A 1071 -10.59 -66.73 -27.08
C VAL A 1071 -9.68 -67.58 -28.01
N GLN A 1072 -8.39 -67.19 -28.16
CA GLN A 1072 -7.23 -67.88 -27.52
C GLN A 1072 -5.96 -66.97 -27.42
N ARG A 1073 -4.95 -67.33 -26.60
CA ARG A 1073 -3.93 -66.41 -26.02
C ARG A 1073 -2.46 -66.70 -26.38
N ALA A 1074 -1.60 -65.67 -26.36
CA ALA A 1074 -0.21 -65.72 -25.84
C ALA A 1074 0.36 -64.31 -25.52
N ILE A 1075 1.08 -64.16 -24.39
CA ILE A 1075 1.70 -62.93 -23.80
C ILE A 1075 2.93 -63.45 -22.99
N PRO A 1076 4.17 -62.88 -23.05
CA PRO A 1076 4.54 -61.78 -22.13
C PRO A 1076 5.72 -60.81 -22.50
N THR A 1077 5.72 -59.69 -21.75
CA THR A 1077 6.79 -58.74 -21.32
C THR A 1077 8.27 -58.87 -21.77
N SER A 1078 8.91 -57.69 -21.93
CA SER A 1078 10.18 -57.24 -21.28
C SER A 1078 11.36 -56.76 -22.16
N HIS A 1079 12.05 -55.74 -21.63
CA HIS A 1079 13.48 -55.36 -21.75
C HIS A 1079 14.23 -55.14 -23.10
N VAL A 1080 14.85 -53.94 -23.17
CA VAL A 1080 16.28 -53.66 -23.45
C VAL A 1080 16.94 -54.21 -24.73
N LEU A 1081 17.61 -53.31 -25.45
CA LEU A 1081 18.88 -53.63 -26.13
C LEU A 1081 19.99 -52.62 -25.79
N ARG A 1082 21.21 -53.14 -25.65
CA ARG A 1082 22.48 -52.40 -25.44
C ARG A 1082 23.38 -52.54 -26.67
N SER A 1083 24.22 -51.53 -26.93
CA SER A 1083 25.54 -51.64 -27.59
C SER A 1083 25.55 -52.08 -29.08
N THR A 1084 26.63 -51.94 -29.90
CA THR A 1084 28.08 -51.88 -29.61
C THR A 1084 28.91 -51.30 -30.80
N VAL A 1085 30.23 -51.09 -30.59
CA VAL A 1085 31.38 -51.25 -31.54
C VAL A 1085 32.07 -50.01 -32.21
N ARG A 1086 33.26 -49.70 -31.66
CA ARG A 1086 34.58 -49.28 -32.26
C ARG A 1086 34.73 -48.04 -33.17
N GLN A 1087 35.66 -47.15 -32.78
CA GLN A 1087 37.06 -46.98 -33.27
C GLN A 1087 37.69 -45.76 -32.56
N SER A 1088 38.98 -45.54 -32.32
CA SER A 1088 40.21 -46.34 -32.10
C SER A 1088 41.39 -45.35 -32.09
N ASN A 1089 42.20 -45.28 -31.02
CA ASN A 1089 43.67 -45.06 -30.98
C ASN A 1089 44.16 -44.29 -29.73
N ALA A 1090 45.40 -44.57 -29.34
CA ALA A 1090 46.20 -43.86 -28.33
C ALA A 1090 47.50 -43.32 -29.00
N PRO A 1091 48.36 -42.56 -28.29
CA PRO A 1091 49.32 -43.20 -27.37
C PRO A 1091 49.55 -42.46 -26.03
N SER A 1092 50.20 -43.15 -25.08
CA SER A 1092 50.74 -42.61 -23.82
C SER A 1092 52.26 -42.34 -23.98
N PRO A 1093 52.95 -41.70 -23.00
CA PRO A 1093 53.63 -42.55 -22.00
C PRO A 1093 53.82 -41.96 -20.57
N ILE A 1094 53.66 -42.82 -19.55
CA ILE A 1094 54.61 -43.02 -18.39
C ILE A 1094 54.69 -41.90 -17.30
N GLN A 1095 54.74 -42.15 -15.97
CA GLN A 1095 54.87 -43.39 -15.15
C GLN A 1095 54.19 -43.25 -13.75
N GLU A 1096 53.87 -44.40 -13.13
CA GLU A 1096 53.85 -44.79 -11.68
C GLU A 1096 53.68 -43.72 -10.56
N HIS A 1097 52.88 -43.97 -9.51
CA HIS A 1097 53.01 -45.14 -8.62
C HIS A 1097 51.69 -45.65 -8.01
N GLN A 1098 51.71 -46.87 -7.45
CA GLN A 1098 50.55 -47.55 -6.82
C GLN A 1098 50.64 -47.61 -5.28
N GLN A 1099 49.46 -47.68 -4.62
CA GLN A 1099 49.05 -48.50 -3.43
C GLN A 1099 48.04 -47.73 -2.54
N SER A 1100 47.04 -48.32 -1.85
CA SER A 1100 46.10 -49.43 -2.14
C SER A 1100 45.23 -49.70 -0.89
N GLU A 1101 43.89 -49.70 -1.01
CA GLU A 1101 42.92 -50.35 -0.10
C GLU A 1101 42.82 -49.84 1.38
N SER A 1102 41.71 -50.01 2.15
CA SER A 1102 40.40 -50.65 1.91
C SER A 1102 39.27 -50.13 2.86
N ALA A 1103 38.02 -50.28 2.40
CA ALA A 1103 36.78 -50.62 3.13
C ALA A 1103 36.18 -49.73 4.26
N LYS A 1104 34.86 -49.97 4.49
CA LYS A 1104 33.85 -49.31 5.37
C LYS A 1104 33.01 -48.25 4.63
N GLN A 1105 31.69 -48.33 4.51
CA GLN A 1105 30.67 -49.19 5.14
C GLN A 1105 30.47 -49.04 6.66
N ASP A 1106 29.28 -48.49 6.97
CA ASP A 1106 28.36 -48.78 8.06
C ASP A 1106 28.71 -48.40 9.53
N ALA A 1107 28.01 -47.37 9.99
CA ALA A 1107 27.16 -47.31 11.20
C ALA A 1107 27.69 -47.65 12.62
N PHE A 1108 27.37 -46.73 13.54
CA PHE A 1108 27.20 -46.90 15.00
C PHE A 1108 28.31 -47.59 15.83
N ALA A 1109 29.14 -46.75 16.46
CA ALA A 1109 29.75 -46.97 17.78
C ALA A 1109 29.88 -45.58 18.47
N GLU A 1110 29.74 -45.43 19.79
CA GLU A 1110 29.49 -46.43 20.84
C GLU A 1110 28.76 -45.76 22.04
N LEU A 1111 27.68 -46.37 22.54
CA LEU A 1111 26.99 -45.90 23.75
C LEU A 1111 27.64 -46.50 25.01
N GLY A 1112 28.55 -45.73 25.62
CA GLY A 1112 29.19 -46.08 26.89
C GLY A 1112 28.30 -45.79 28.10
N LEU A 1113 27.38 -46.70 28.43
CA LEU A 1113 26.55 -46.62 29.64
C LEU A 1113 27.31 -47.04 30.92
N ASP A 1114 27.06 -46.32 32.03
CA ASP A 1114 26.87 -46.94 33.35
C ASP A 1114 25.81 -46.14 34.12
N GLU A 1115 25.04 -46.82 34.95
CA GLU A 1115 23.93 -46.26 35.73
C GLU A 1115 24.40 -45.85 37.13
N ARG A 1116 23.80 -44.81 37.74
CA ARG A 1116 23.05 -44.94 39.03
C ARG A 1116 22.58 -43.60 39.65
N ILE A 1117 21.26 -43.46 39.72
CA ILE A 1117 20.46 -43.12 40.91
C ILE A 1117 21.01 -42.08 41.92
N SER A 1118 20.34 -40.91 42.00
CA SER A 1118 19.85 -40.37 43.29
C SER A 1118 18.79 -39.27 43.14
N LEU A 1119 17.83 -39.23 44.07
CA LEU A 1119 16.77 -38.21 44.17
C LEU A 1119 17.18 -37.03 45.06
N ARG A 1120 16.75 -35.81 44.69
CA ARG A 1120 16.04 -34.75 45.50
C ARG A 1120 15.86 -33.52 44.59
N ILE A 1121 14.67 -32.92 44.41
CA ILE A 1121 13.68 -32.33 45.34
C ILE A 1121 14.11 -30.95 45.87
N ALA A 1122 13.21 -29.97 45.68
CA ALA A 1122 13.30 -28.52 45.93
C ALA A 1122 14.25 -27.78 44.95
N GLY A 1123 13.86 -26.70 44.26
CA GLY A 1123 12.55 -26.05 44.17
C GLY A 1123 12.49 -24.68 44.84
N PHE A 1124 12.65 -23.65 44.01
CA PHE A 1124 12.10 -22.30 44.11
C PHE A 1124 12.10 -21.70 42.69
#